data_AF-A0A957YT34-F1
#
_entry.id   AF-A0A957YT34-F1
#
_cell.length_a   1.000
_cell.length_b   1.000
_cell.length_c   1.000
_cell.angle_alpha   90.00
_cell.angle_beta   90.00
_cell.angle_gamma   90.00
#
_symmetry.space_group_name_H-M   'P 1'
#
loop_
_entity.id
_entity.type
_entity.pdbx_description
1 polymer ?
#
loop_
_entity_poly.entity_id
_entity_poly.type
_entity_poly.pdbx_seq_one_letter_code
_entity_poly.pdbx_strand_id
1 'polypeptide(L)'
;MSQLLLSQLAITPQQVAQLSSQLRNRVLNFLVRWEAWQEALDALPRSQLKRLVSLQDMQARALLGLGQIEASIAALEARLQKRDGVAARNQLVRHYLAKGDGDHSLTLAECLIETNAEYGPNWSVLGDVHLIRGDVDAAETAFLHHHQIARGSRQPLVGLMHVHHRRGDGVTAAAYAIRAYTVNEGEFPLSIPLLRELHAYFVQTNDTNRSTAAEAQLAERLVEEIAALRLALGSEGNHLSGSARPTKPAQQSQKITQPSIPPRRSAQPLPDLKAIALSDEEHTTLLTAMRQHFGFTNFLPAQAEIMACTRRGEHVLAILPTGGGKSLCYQLPAFMHSGLTLVVSPLIALMKDQIDNLPPALRHCAIAIHGELDGTALQNATRDLANGRYQLVYVTPERLRQLPFLHAVRRCGITRLVIDEAHCVSVWGHDFRPDYLRLAESHRELGEPPILAMTATAPLLVRQDIERQLLGKTGATAKMRLIATDIFRPNLQLYVIKVRNEDEKRRQLLTLCGGIKGSGIVYARTRWRCEEFAAMLCRHGIDAVAYHAGIADRAGVQEQFMAGKVRIIVATIAFGMGIDKADIRFVIHYGLPDSLEAYYQEIGRAGRDGEVARCVLLHSTSDKALLTRHANESVLSIDFLRELYRALQTLLPKQVPGALPLEKIQRAVRCGDETQVRVALSVLEQVGVLHRYHDVPRVVTLERNSAQANAAFAAFAEEIRLPVGQRVERSFQEIACASQTSLTILEEQLHCWQQAGYLRYQTTMRDLLLALPTIPAETTKHIESLLDQYTTIQHQHVADIVAYARSGYCRHGYLANYLGGQERRACQSCDNCGTDSLPTDEATLPDEDAQLQFIMKALTEHSWGRRNLIALLRGDNALAERAHRAAMFGALAFRSEKAVSSLIDRLLEQGALAEVILSHGGVALEVTAQGRQFCNEHGEQ
;
A
#
# COMPACT_ATOMS: atom_id res chain seq x y z
N MET A 1 -28.64 1.06 27.34
CA MET A 1 -29.03 0.07 26.31
C MET A 1 -30.46 -0.45 26.54
N SER A 2 -31.49 0.41 26.51
CA SER A 2 -32.89 0.01 26.83
C SER A 2 -33.77 -0.28 25.61
N GLN A 3 -33.21 -0.29 24.39
CA GLN A 3 -33.94 -0.65 23.18
C GLN A 3 -33.55 -2.05 22.70
N LEU A 4 -34.56 -2.89 22.45
CA LEU A 4 -34.43 -4.22 21.85
C LEU A 4 -33.64 -4.16 20.54
N LEU A 5 -32.61 -5.00 20.36
CA LEU A 5 -31.71 -4.93 19.21
C LEU A 5 -32.43 -5.28 17.90
N LEU A 6 -33.40 -6.20 17.94
CA LEU A 6 -34.24 -6.54 16.79
C LEU A 6 -35.13 -5.37 16.36
N SER A 7 -35.59 -4.55 17.31
CA SER A 7 -36.33 -3.31 16.99
C SER A 7 -35.46 -2.32 16.22
N GLN A 8 -34.18 -2.23 16.58
CA GLN A 8 -33.21 -1.42 15.84
C GLN A 8 -32.96 -2.01 14.46
N LEU A 9 -33.04 -3.32 14.27
CA LEU A 9 -32.96 -3.96 12.94
C LEU A 9 -34.27 -3.92 12.14
N ALA A 10 -35.35 -3.35 12.69
CA ALA A 10 -36.69 -3.31 12.09
C ALA A 10 -37.21 -4.70 11.68
N ILE A 11 -36.92 -5.73 12.48
CA ILE A 11 -37.32 -7.11 12.24
C ILE A 11 -37.85 -7.76 13.51
N THR A 12 -38.82 -8.67 13.40
CA THR A 12 -39.37 -9.44 14.53
C THR A 12 -38.66 -10.80 14.68
N PRO A 13 -38.70 -11.42 15.88
CA PRO A 13 -38.14 -12.76 16.08
C PRO A 13 -38.69 -13.80 15.08
N GLN A 14 -39.99 -13.73 14.74
CA GLN A 14 -40.60 -14.63 13.77
C GLN A 14 -40.06 -14.44 12.35
N GLN A 15 -39.75 -13.20 11.97
CA GLN A 15 -39.15 -12.89 10.66
C GLN A 15 -37.71 -13.40 10.58
N VAL A 16 -36.95 -13.37 11.69
CA VAL A 16 -35.57 -13.93 11.73
C VAL A 16 -35.55 -15.43 11.39
N ALA A 17 -36.55 -16.18 11.87
CA ALA A 17 -36.69 -17.60 11.56
C ALA A 17 -36.93 -17.90 10.06
N GLN A 18 -37.47 -16.93 9.32
CA GLN A 18 -37.79 -17.02 7.89
C GLN A 18 -36.65 -16.58 6.96
N LEU A 19 -35.60 -15.96 7.50
CA LEU A 19 -34.41 -15.54 6.74
C LEU A 19 -33.62 -16.74 6.21
N SER A 20 -32.77 -16.49 5.20
CA SER A 20 -31.81 -17.51 4.74
C SER A 20 -30.93 -18.00 5.89
N SER A 21 -30.41 -19.23 5.76
CA SER A 21 -29.53 -19.82 6.78
C SER A 21 -28.32 -18.94 7.09
N GLN A 22 -27.76 -18.28 6.08
CA GLN A 22 -26.62 -17.39 6.23
C GLN A 22 -27.00 -16.11 6.98
N LEU A 23 -28.09 -15.43 6.61
CA LEU A 23 -28.48 -14.17 7.24
C LEU A 23 -29.05 -14.40 8.65
N ARG A 24 -29.84 -15.46 8.84
CA ARG A 24 -30.33 -15.89 10.16
C ARG A 24 -29.17 -16.14 11.14
N ASN A 25 -28.16 -16.91 10.73
CA ASN A 25 -27.02 -17.19 11.59
C ASN A 25 -26.21 -15.91 11.90
N ARG A 26 -26.17 -14.93 10.99
CA ARG A 26 -25.53 -13.63 11.24
C ARG A 26 -26.31 -12.81 12.29
N VAL A 27 -27.63 -12.74 12.18
CA VAL A 27 -28.49 -12.03 13.14
C VAL A 27 -28.44 -12.70 14.51
N LEU A 28 -28.55 -14.04 14.59
CA LEU A 28 -28.47 -14.75 15.87
C LEU A 28 -27.11 -14.62 16.54
N ASN A 29 -26.00 -14.69 15.78
CA ASN A 29 -24.67 -14.45 16.33
C ASN A 29 -24.49 -13.00 16.83
N PHE A 30 -25.11 -12.03 16.16
CA PHE A 30 -25.12 -10.64 16.61
C PHE A 30 -25.85 -10.51 17.96
N LEU A 31 -27.06 -11.06 18.09
CA LEU A 31 -27.82 -11.01 19.34
C LEU A 31 -27.08 -11.66 20.52
N VAL A 32 -26.52 -12.85 20.30
CA VAL A 32 -25.73 -13.59 21.30
C VAL A 32 -24.46 -12.81 21.67
N ARG A 33 -23.76 -12.21 20.70
CA ARG A 33 -22.53 -11.42 20.97
C ARG A 33 -22.80 -10.15 21.76
N TRP A 34 -23.95 -9.53 21.55
CA TRP A 34 -24.36 -8.29 22.22
C TRP A 34 -25.20 -8.52 23.48
N GLU A 35 -25.32 -9.77 23.93
CA GLU A 35 -26.02 -10.18 25.16
C GLU A 35 -27.55 -9.99 25.11
N ALA A 36 -28.14 -9.91 23.92
CA ALA A 36 -29.59 -9.92 23.72
C ALA A 36 -30.14 -11.36 23.76
N TRP A 37 -29.95 -12.03 24.90
CA TRP A 37 -30.18 -13.47 25.07
C TRP A 37 -31.63 -13.87 24.82
N GLN A 38 -32.58 -13.11 25.34
CA GLN A 38 -34.02 -13.36 25.17
C GLN A 38 -34.43 -13.21 23.70
N GLU A 39 -33.97 -12.13 23.03
CA GLU A 39 -34.23 -11.90 21.60
C GLU A 39 -33.63 -13.02 20.73
N ALA A 40 -32.45 -13.53 21.09
CA ALA A 40 -31.83 -14.65 20.40
C ALA A 40 -32.64 -15.95 20.55
N LEU A 41 -33.16 -16.24 21.75
CA LEU A 41 -33.98 -17.42 22.00
C LEU A 41 -35.32 -17.36 21.28
N ASP A 42 -35.98 -16.20 21.29
CA ASP A 42 -37.26 -15.99 20.62
C ASP A 42 -37.13 -16.08 19.08
N ALA A 43 -35.96 -15.75 18.55
CA ALA A 43 -35.65 -15.79 17.11
C ALA A 43 -35.23 -17.19 16.60
N LEU A 44 -35.05 -18.19 17.48
CA LEU A 44 -34.60 -19.52 17.08
C LEU A 44 -35.73 -20.36 16.45
N PRO A 45 -35.53 -20.93 15.25
CA PRO A 45 -36.54 -21.76 14.60
C PRO A 45 -36.64 -23.15 15.27
N ARG A 46 -37.68 -23.37 16.08
CA ARG A 46 -37.93 -24.63 16.84
C ARG A 46 -37.90 -25.89 15.98
N SER A 47 -38.35 -25.82 14.72
CA SER A 47 -38.37 -26.96 13.79
C SER A 47 -36.99 -27.35 13.24
N GLN A 48 -36.05 -26.41 13.17
CA GLN A 48 -34.69 -26.62 12.64
C GLN A 48 -33.66 -26.82 13.76
N LEU A 49 -33.99 -26.43 14.98
CA LEU A 49 -33.13 -26.52 16.16
C LEU A 49 -32.62 -27.94 16.41
N LYS A 50 -33.49 -28.95 16.28
CA LYS A 50 -33.09 -30.36 16.39
C LYS A 50 -32.22 -30.86 15.24
N ARG A 51 -32.14 -30.13 14.12
CA ARG A 51 -31.42 -30.54 12.90
C ARG A 51 -30.04 -29.89 12.80
N LEU A 52 -29.92 -28.61 13.12
CA LEU A 52 -28.73 -27.80 12.87
C LEU A 52 -27.93 -27.53 14.15
N VAL A 53 -26.70 -28.05 14.14
CA VAL A 53 -25.73 -27.97 15.23
C VAL A 53 -25.38 -26.52 15.63
N SER A 54 -25.28 -25.60 14.66
CA SER A 54 -24.98 -24.18 14.92
C SER A 54 -26.09 -23.47 15.70
N LEU A 55 -27.34 -23.89 15.55
CA LEU A 55 -28.48 -23.33 16.28
C LEU A 55 -28.53 -23.85 17.72
N GLN A 56 -28.08 -25.09 17.94
CA GLN A 56 -27.93 -25.67 19.28
C GLN A 56 -26.81 -24.97 20.05
N ASP A 57 -25.67 -24.67 19.41
CA ASP A 57 -24.58 -23.89 20.00
C ASP A 57 -25.05 -22.47 20.41
N MET A 58 -25.89 -21.81 19.59
CA MET A 58 -26.49 -20.51 19.91
C MET A 58 -27.52 -20.61 21.04
N GLN A 59 -28.35 -21.66 21.05
CA GLN A 59 -29.33 -21.91 22.10
C GLN A 59 -28.67 -22.12 23.45
N ALA A 60 -27.62 -22.95 23.52
CA ALA A 60 -26.90 -23.22 24.76
C ALA A 60 -26.33 -21.91 25.35
N ARG A 61 -25.68 -21.08 24.53
CA ARG A 61 -25.14 -19.78 24.95
C ARG A 61 -26.21 -18.81 25.46
N ALA A 62 -27.34 -18.70 24.76
CA ALA A 62 -28.43 -17.82 25.17
C ALA A 62 -29.13 -18.29 26.45
N LEU A 63 -29.32 -19.60 26.62
CA LEU A 63 -29.86 -20.18 27.87
C LEU A 63 -28.92 -19.91 29.05
N LEU A 64 -27.60 -20.04 28.85
CA LEU A 64 -26.62 -19.71 29.89
C LEU A 64 -26.69 -18.23 30.27
N GLY A 65 -26.76 -17.33 29.28
CA GLY A 65 -26.88 -15.88 29.52
C GLY A 65 -28.16 -15.46 30.26
N LEU A 66 -29.24 -16.26 30.18
CA LEU A 66 -30.46 -16.09 30.97
C LEU A 66 -30.42 -16.79 32.34
N GLY A 67 -29.31 -17.45 32.70
CA GLY A 67 -29.19 -18.22 33.94
C GLY A 67 -29.91 -19.57 33.93
N GLN A 68 -30.37 -20.06 32.78
CA GLN A 68 -31.01 -21.38 32.63
C GLN A 68 -29.95 -22.47 32.41
N ILE A 69 -29.12 -22.69 33.44
CA ILE A 69 -27.87 -23.47 33.34
C ILE A 69 -28.13 -24.94 32.98
N GLU A 70 -29.08 -25.61 33.65
CA GLU A 70 -29.41 -27.03 33.38
C GLU A 70 -29.91 -27.25 31.94
N ALA A 71 -30.79 -26.35 31.46
CA ALA A 71 -31.31 -26.41 30.10
C ALA A 71 -30.20 -26.14 29.07
N SER A 72 -29.24 -25.28 29.41
CA SER A 72 -28.08 -24.97 28.58
C SER A 72 -27.13 -26.16 28.43
N ILE A 73 -26.84 -26.87 29.54
CA ILE A 73 -26.02 -28.10 29.54
C ILE A 73 -26.71 -29.17 28.70
N ALA A 74 -28.00 -29.45 28.95
CA ALA A 74 -28.74 -30.45 28.19
C ALA A 74 -28.77 -30.16 26.67
N ALA A 75 -28.86 -28.88 26.28
CA ALA A 75 -28.82 -28.47 24.87
C ALA A 75 -27.44 -28.76 24.24
N LEU A 76 -26.36 -28.57 24.99
CA LEU A 76 -24.99 -28.75 24.53
C LEU A 76 -24.56 -30.23 24.52
N GLU A 77 -25.03 -31.03 25.48
CA GLU A 77 -24.88 -32.49 25.47
C GLU A 77 -25.60 -33.12 24.27
N ALA A 78 -26.85 -32.72 24.02
CA ALA A 78 -27.62 -33.17 22.86
C ALA A 78 -26.95 -32.76 21.53
N ARG A 79 -26.22 -31.64 21.52
CA ARG A 79 -25.38 -31.23 20.40
C ARG A 79 -24.19 -32.19 20.24
N LEU A 80 -23.43 -32.43 21.31
CA LEU A 80 -22.22 -33.27 21.30
C LEU A 80 -22.51 -34.72 20.90
N GLN A 81 -23.65 -35.27 21.30
CA GLN A 81 -24.12 -36.58 20.84
C GLN A 81 -24.31 -36.65 19.32
N LYS A 82 -24.61 -35.51 18.69
CA LYS A 82 -24.95 -35.44 17.27
C LYS A 82 -23.75 -35.19 16.39
N ARG A 83 -22.85 -34.32 16.85
CA ARG A 83 -21.54 -34.08 16.27
C ARG A 83 -20.64 -33.73 17.43
N ASP A 84 -19.52 -34.41 17.58
CA ASP A 84 -18.55 -34.06 18.60
C ASP A 84 -17.68 -32.88 18.12
N GLY A 85 -17.05 -32.16 19.05
CA GLY A 85 -16.15 -31.07 18.69
C GLY A 85 -15.51 -30.37 19.89
N VAL A 86 -14.21 -30.11 19.77
CA VAL A 86 -13.37 -29.49 20.82
C VAL A 86 -13.92 -28.14 21.30
N ALA A 87 -14.45 -27.29 20.40
CA ALA A 87 -15.04 -26.01 20.77
C ALA A 87 -16.36 -26.15 21.56
N ALA A 88 -17.15 -27.19 21.30
CA ALA A 88 -18.38 -27.47 22.04
C ALA A 88 -18.08 -28.09 23.40
N ARG A 89 -17.06 -28.95 23.51
CA ARG A 89 -16.56 -29.46 24.79
C ARG A 89 -15.99 -28.35 25.69
N ASN A 90 -15.24 -27.40 25.12
CA ASN A 90 -14.79 -26.22 25.86
C ASN A 90 -15.95 -25.38 26.42
N GLN A 91 -17.06 -25.27 25.68
CA GLN A 91 -18.27 -24.62 26.20
C GLN A 91 -18.90 -25.45 27.31
N LEU A 92 -18.95 -26.78 27.18
CA LEU A 92 -19.53 -27.65 28.19
C LEU A 92 -18.83 -27.49 29.54
N VAL A 93 -17.48 -27.43 29.55
CA VAL A 93 -16.71 -27.12 30.76
C VAL A 93 -17.15 -25.80 31.39
N ARG A 94 -17.25 -24.72 30.61
CA ARG A 94 -17.69 -23.40 31.11
C ARG A 94 -19.11 -23.43 31.67
N HIS A 95 -19.99 -24.27 31.12
CA HIS A 95 -21.37 -24.38 31.55
C HIS A 95 -21.52 -25.17 32.86
N TYR A 96 -20.76 -26.26 33.04
CA TYR A 96 -20.65 -26.95 34.33
C TYR A 96 -19.99 -26.08 35.40
N LEU A 97 -19.02 -25.27 35.01
CA LEU A 97 -18.39 -24.32 35.91
C LEU A 97 -19.38 -23.26 36.39
N ALA A 98 -20.26 -22.77 35.51
CA ALA A 98 -21.37 -21.89 35.87
C ALA A 98 -22.43 -22.57 36.76
N LYS A 99 -22.63 -23.90 36.63
CA LYS A 99 -23.48 -24.70 37.52
C LYS A 99 -22.92 -24.82 38.95
N GLY A 100 -21.63 -24.53 39.13
CA GLY A 100 -20.91 -24.73 40.38
C GLY A 100 -20.29 -26.13 40.52
N ASP A 101 -20.28 -26.94 39.46
CA ASP A 101 -19.68 -28.28 39.47
C ASP A 101 -18.20 -28.21 39.04
N GLY A 102 -17.36 -27.73 39.96
CA GLY A 102 -15.94 -27.49 39.72
C GLY A 102 -15.13 -28.78 39.49
N ASP A 103 -15.54 -29.90 40.09
CA ASP A 103 -14.84 -31.20 39.96
C ASP A 103 -15.12 -31.85 38.60
N HIS A 104 -16.37 -31.81 38.16
CA HIS A 104 -16.72 -32.30 36.83
C HIS A 104 -16.10 -31.42 35.74
N SER A 105 -16.09 -30.09 35.94
CA SER A 105 -15.45 -29.14 35.02
C SER A 105 -13.95 -29.36 34.89
N LEU A 106 -13.26 -29.64 36.01
CA LEU A 106 -11.83 -29.93 36.02
C LEU A 106 -11.52 -31.22 35.26
N THR A 107 -12.26 -32.29 35.55
CA THR A 107 -12.10 -33.59 34.87
C THR A 107 -12.26 -33.45 33.35
N LEU A 108 -13.25 -32.69 32.90
CA LEU A 108 -13.48 -32.43 31.48
C LEU A 108 -12.38 -31.54 30.86
N ALA A 109 -11.87 -30.55 31.60
CA ALA A 109 -10.78 -29.69 31.14
C ALA A 109 -9.46 -30.46 31.00
N GLU A 110 -9.12 -31.32 31.97
CA GLU A 110 -7.92 -32.17 31.94
C GLU A 110 -7.98 -33.16 30.76
N CYS A 111 -9.12 -33.82 30.56
CA CYS A 111 -9.35 -34.68 29.40
C CYS A 111 -9.16 -33.94 28.07
N LEU A 112 -9.56 -32.66 27.97
CA LEU A 112 -9.33 -31.84 26.79
C LEU A 112 -7.85 -31.53 26.55
N ILE A 113 -7.07 -31.34 27.62
CA ILE A 113 -5.63 -31.13 27.53
C ILE A 113 -4.91 -32.42 27.13
N GLU A 114 -5.27 -33.55 27.74
CA GLU A 114 -4.72 -34.87 27.37
C GLU A 114 -5.00 -35.21 25.90
N THR A 115 -6.20 -34.86 25.42
CA THR A 115 -6.59 -35.13 24.03
C THR A 115 -5.96 -34.15 23.04
N ASN A 116 -5.74 -32.88 23.42
CA ASN A 116 -5.19 -31.85 22.53
C ASN A 116 -4.54 -30.70 23.31
N ALA A 117 -3.30 -30.91 23.75
CA ALA A 117 -2.52 -29.92 24.50
C ALA A 117 -2.04 -28.75 23.63
N GLU A 118 -2.01 -28.88 22.30
CA GLU A 118 -1.56 -27.80 21.40
C GLU A 118 -2.67 -26.78 21.11
N TYR A 119 -3.94 -27.09 21.41
CA TYR A 119 -5.05 -26.16 21.23
C TYR A 119 -5.17 -25.19 22.41
N GLY A 120 -4.54 -24.03 22.27
CA GLY A 120 -4.48 -22.95 23.27
C GLY A 120 -5.78 -22.66 24.06
N PRO A 121 -6.98 -22.60 23.42
CA PRO A 121 -8.22 -22.37 24.16
C PRO A 121 -8.56 -23.41 25.24
N ASN A 122 -8.08 -24.66 25.13
CA ASN A 122 -8.25 -25.66 26.19
C ASN A 122 -7.56 -25.22 27.48
N TRP A 123 -6.35 -24.65 27.36
CA TRP A 123 -5.59 -24.11 28.50
C TRP A 123 -6.25 -22.89 29.13
N SER A 124 -6.89 -22.03 28.32
CA SER A 124 -7.69 -20.92 28.85
C SER A 124 -8.87 -21.42 29.68
N VAL A 125 -9.56 -22.47 29.23
CA VAL A 125 -10.68 -23.05 29.97
C VAL A 125 -10.20 -23.71 31.26
N LEU A 126 -9.08 -24.44 31.23
CA LEU A 126 -8.46 -25.01 32.43
C LEU A 126 -8.07 -23.91 33.43
N GLY A 127 -7.49 -22.80 32.94
CA GLY A 127 -7.18 -21.63 33.76
C GLY A 127 -8.41 -21.00 34.41
N ASP A 128 -9.51 -20.85 33.65
CA ASP A 128 -10.79 -20.35 34.18
C ASP A 128 -11.32 -21.26 35.31
N VAL A 129 -11.22 -22.59 35.16
CA VAL A 129 -11.63 -23.58 36.18
C VAL A 129 -10.79 -23.46 37.45
N HIS A 130 -9.46 -23.46 37.34
CA HIS A 130 -8.57 -23.32 38.50
C HIS A 130 -8.79 -22.00 39.22
N LEU A 131 -8.95 -20.90 38.45
CA LEU A 131 -9.20 -19.59 39.01
C LEU A 131 -10.48 -19.63 39.85
N ILE A 132 -11.62 -20.10 39.31
CA ILE A 132 -12.89 -20.18 40.04
C ILE A 132 -12.82 -21.08 41.28
N ARG A 133 -12.04 -22.17 41.24
CA ARG A 133 -11.78 -23.05 42.39
C ARG A 133 -10.88 -22.43 43.46
N GLY A 134 -10.26 -21.27 43.19
CA GLY A 134 -9.36 -20.58 44.10
C GLY A 134 -7.90 -21.02 44.00
N ASP A 135 -7.54 -21.88 43.05
CA ASP A 135 -6.17 -22.30 42.79
C ASP A 135 -5.51 -21.32 41.80
N VAL A 136 -5.00 -20.23 42.34
CA VAL A 136 -4.47 -19.11 41.54
C VAL A 136 -3.15 -19.48 40.85
N ASP A 137 -2.34 -20.35 41.44
CA ASP A 137 -1.04 -20.76 40.91
C ASP A 137 -1.19 -21.73 39.72
N ALA A 138 -2.12 -22.69 39.82
CA ALA A 138 -2.46 -23.55 38.69
C ALA A 138 -3.12 -22.77 37.55
N ALA A 139 -3.96 -21.77 37.88
CA ALA A 139 -4.56 -20.88 36.88
C ALA A 139 -3.52 -20.07 36.11
N GLU A 140 -2.56 -19.46 36.80
CA GLU A 140 -1.46 -18.71 36.17
C GLU A 140 -0.66 -19.61 35.23
N THR A 141 -0.32 -20.82 35.69
CA THR A 141 0.43 -21.80 34.90
C THR A 141 -0.31 -22.14 33.60
N ALA A 142 -1.62 -22.38 33.67
CA ALA A 142 -2.44 -22.69 32.50
C ALA A 142 -2.50 -21.50 31.50
N PHE A 143 -2.69 -20.26 31.98
CA PHE A 143 -2.72 -19.09 31.10
C PHE A 143 -1.36 -18.76 30.49
N LEU A 144 -0.26 -18.92 31.24
CA LEU A 144 1.10 -18.77 30.71
C LEU A 144 1.39 -19.81 29.63
N HIS A 145 0.94 -21.06 29.82
CA HIS A 145 1.07 -22.11 28.82
C HIS A 145 0.30 -21.78 27.53
N HIS A 146 -0.95 -21.29 27.65
CA HIS A 146 -1.69 -20.77 26.50
C HIS A 146 -0.93 -19.61 25.82
N HIS A 147 -0.40 -18.65 26.59
CA HIS A 147 0.36 -17.53 26.03
C HIS A 147 1.63 -17.99 25.28
N GLN A 148 2.28 -19.07 25.74
CA GLN A 148 3.45 -19.64 25.06
C GLN A 148 3.07 -20.29 23.73
N ILE A 149 1.97 -21.05 23.69
CA ILE A 149 1.44 -21.68 22.47
C ILE A 149 0.98 -20.62 21.46
N ALA A 150 0.30 -19.57 21.93
CA ALA A 150 -0.28 -18.53 21.11
C ALA A 150 0.18 -17.14 21.58
N ARG A 151 1.43 -16.76 21.27
CA ARG A 151 2.05 -15.48 21.70
C ARG A 151 1.31 -14.21 21.24
N GLY A 152 0.42 -14.34 20.26
CA GLY A 152 -0.49 -13.28 19.84
C GLY A 152 -1.78 -13.20 20.64
N SER A 153 -2.23 -14.28 21.29
CA SER A 153 -3.59 -14.36 21.83
C SER A 153 -3.84 -13.39 22.99
N ARG A 154 -4.93 -12.63 22.91
CA ARG A 154 -5.40 -11.72 23.98
C ARG A 154 -6.11 -12.45 25.12
N GLN A 155 -6.70 -13.61 24.85
CA GLN A 155 -7.47 -14.38 25.83
C GLN A 155 -6.66 -14.82 27.07
N PRO A 156 -5.41 -15.32 26.96
CA PRO A 156 -4.61 -15.62 28.14
C PRO A 156 -4.16 -14.37 28.90
N LEU A 157 -4.06 -13.20 28.24
CA LEU A 157 -3.71 -11.94 28.92
C LEU A 157 -4.85 -11.46 29.83
N VAL A 158 -6.11 -11.63 29.41
CA VAL A 158 -7.29 -11.35 30.25
C VAL A 158 -7.37 -12.36 31.41
N GLY A 159 -7.02 -13.63 31.18
CA GLY A 159 -6.89 -14.62 32.27
C GLY A 159 -5.84 -14.20 33.31
N LEU A 160 -4.64 -13.79 32.86
CA LEU A 160 -3.57 -13.31 33.74
C LEU A 160 -3.95 -12.02 34.47
N MET A 161 -4.71 -11.12 33.84
CA MET A 161 -5.29 -9.95 34.52
C MET A 161 -6.13 -10.39 35.73
N HIS A 162 -7.01 -11.38 35.59
CA HIS A 162 -7.85 -11.85 36.69
C HIS A 162 -7.05 -12.58 37.78
N VAL A 163 -6.03 -13.36 37.41
CA VAL A 163 -5.10 -14.01 38.35
C VAL A 163 -4.46 -12.97 39.27
N HIS A 164 -3.82 -11.95 38.68
CA HIS A 164 -3.11 -10.92 39.46
C HIS A 164 -4.08 -10.01 40.22
N HIS A 165 -5.26 -9.75 39.67
CA HIS A 165 -6.29 -8.99 40.38
C HIS A 165 -6.76 -9.72 41.64
N ARG A 166 -6.95 -11.05 41.57
CA ARG A 166 -7.34 -11.88 42.72
C ARG A 166 -6.24 -12.01 43.78
N ARG A 167 -4.96 -11.90 43.38
CA ARG A 167 -3.81 -11.81 44.32
C ARG A 167 -3.68 -10.46 45.02
N GLY A 168 -4.48 -9.45 44.63
CA GLY A 168 -4.33 -8.08 45.12
C GLY A 168 -3.21 -7.29 44.44
N ASP A 169 -2.60 -7.84 43.38
CA ASP A 169 -1.59 -7.15 42.58
C ASP A 169 -2.25 -6.32 41.47
N GLY A 170 -2.77 -5.17 41.87
CA GLY A 170 -3.44 -4.24 40.96
C GLY A 170 -2.53 -3.69 39.84
N VAL A 171 -1.22 -3.61 40.09
CA VAL A 171 -0.26 -3.07 39.11
C VAL A 171 -0.05 -4.05 37.97
N THR A 172 0.21 -5.32 38.29
CA THR A 172 0.41 -6.36 37.27
C THR A 172 -0.90 -6.69 36.55
N ALA A 173 -2.02 -6.69 37.27
CA ALA A 173 -3.35 -6.83 36.67
C ALA A 173 -3.62 -5.73 35.65
N ALA A 174 -3.35 -4.46 35.99
CA ALA A 174 -3.50 -3.33 35.08
C ALA A 174 -2.56 -3.44 33.87
N ALA A 175 -1.31 -3.89 34.06
CA ALA A 175 -0.38 -4.12 32.96
C ALA A 175 -0.90 -5.16 31.96
N TYR A 176 -1.45 -6.28 32.44
CA TYR A 176 -2.06 -7.30 31.58
C TYR A 176 -3.35 -6.81 30.91
N ALA A 177 -4.19 -6.03 31.60
CA ALA A 177 -5.39 -5.42 31.03
C ALA A 177 -5.06 -4.44 29.89
N ILE A 178 -4.08 -3.55 30.12
CA ILE A 178 -3.60 -2.61 29.11
C ILE A 178 -2.98 -3.38 27.95
N ARG A 179 -2.17 -4.40 28.22
CA ARG A 179 -1.59 -5.24 27.17
C ARG A 179 -2.66 -5.98 26.37
N ALA A 180 -3.67 -6.58 27.00
CA ALA A 180 -4.79 -7.19 26.30
C ALA A 180 -5.57 -6.19 25.43
N TYR A 181 -5.71 -4.95 25.91
CA TYR A 181 -6.40 -3.86 25.20
C TYR A 181 -5.58 -3.29 24.02
N THR A 182 -4.25 -3.27 24.14
CA THR A 182 -3.32 -2.61 23.18
C THR A 182 -2.57 -3.55 22.26
N VAL A 183 -2.46 -4.84 22.61
CA VAL A 183 -1.79 -5.84 21.77
C VAL A 183 -2.55 -5.93 20.45
N ASN A 184 -1.84 -5.72 19.35
CA ASN A 184 -2.31 -6.00 17.99
C ASN A 184 -2.12 -7.50 17.71
N GLU A 185 -3.13 -8.32 18.02
CA GLU A 185 -3.30 -9.59 17.31
C GLU A 185 -3.44 -9.25 15.84
N GLY A 186 -2.52 -9.73 15.00
CA GLY A 186 -2.54 -9.47 13.56
C GLY A 186 -3.96 -9.49 12.98
N GLU A 187 -4.34 -8.41 12.30
CA GLU A 187 -5.52 -8.29 11.44
C GLU A 187 -6.93 -8.44 12.09
N PHE A 188 -7.10 -8.64 13.41
CA PHE A 188 -8.43 -8.81 14.03
C PHE A 188 -8.73 -7.86 15.22
N PRO A 189 -9.84 -7.10 15.19
CA PRO A 189 -10.25 -6.24 16.31
C PRO A 189 -10.62 -7.10 17.54
N LEU A 190 -10.43 -6.54 18.75
CA LEU A 190 -10.85 -7.15 20.03
C LEU A 190 -12.26 -7.75 19.92
N SER A 191 -12.49 -8.97 20.39
CA SER A 191 -13.86 -9.50 20.38
C SER A 191 -14.76 -8.66 21.30
N ILE A 192 -16.05 -8.49 20.94
CA ILE A 192 -16.99 -7.72 21.77
C ILE A 192 -17.05 -8.25 23.22
N PRO A 193 -17.06 -9.57 23.50
CA PRO A 193 -17.00 -10.08 24.87
C PRO A 193 -15.74 -9.63 25.63
N LEU A 194 -14.55 -9.74 25.02
CA LEU A 194 -13.29 -9.32 25.66
C LEU A 194 -13.23 -7.80 25.86
N LEU A 195 -13.77 -7.02 24.92
CA LEU A 195 -13.82 -5.56 25.03
C LEU A 195 -14.74 -5.12 26.18
N ARG A 196 -15.88 -5.80 26.38
CA ARG A 196 -16.78 -5.55 27.51
C ARG A 196 -16.15 -5.95 28.84
N GLU A 197 -15.41 -7.05 28.86
CA GLU A 197 -14.69 -7.53 30.04
C GLU A 197 -13.58 -6.56 30.48
N LEU A 198 -12.79 -6.06 29.52
CA LEU A 198 -11.79 -5.02 29.77
C LEU A 198 -12.42 -3.69 30.18
N HIS A 199 -13.53 -3.30 29.55
CA HIS A 199 -14.30 -2.12 29.96
C HIS A 199 -14.77 -2.23 31.42
N ALA A 200 -15.36 -3.36 31.80
CA ALA A 200 -15.81 -3.60 33.17
C ALA A 200 -14.64 -3.51 34.17
N TYR A 201 -13.48 -4.08 33.82
CA TYR A 201 -12.27 -3.95 34.64
C TYR A 201 -11.80 -2.49 34.78
N PHE A 202 -11.76 -1.71 33.68
CA PHE A 202 -11.37 -0.30 33.72
C PHE A 202 -12.34 0.56 34.53
N VAL A 203 -13.64 0.27 34.46
CA VAL A 203 -14.66 0.91 35.30
C VAL A 203 -14.43 0.57 36.78
N GLN A 204 -14.23 -0.72 37.10
CA GLN A 204 -13.99 -1.18 38.47
C GLN A 204 -12.71 -0.58 39.08
N THR A 205 -11.69 -0.33 38.26
CA THR A 205 -10.39 0.23 38.68
C THR A 205 -10.30 1.75 38.57
N ASN A 206 -11.39 2.44 38.22
CA ASN A 206 -11.43 3.90 38.00
C ASN A 206 -10.44 4.41 36.92
N ASP A 207 -10.08 3.60 35.92
CA ASP A 207 -9.34 4.07 34.73
C ASP A 207 -10.32 4.73 33.76
N THR A 208 -10.62 6.01 34.00
CA THR A 208 -11.60 6.80 33.24
C THR A 208 -11.25 6.94 31.76
N ASN A 209 -9.96 7.05 31.43
CA ASN A 209 -9.53 7.20 30.05
C ASN A 209 -9.82 5.95 29.23
N ARG A 210 -9.47 4.76 29.75
CA ARG A 210 -9.67 3.50 29.02
C ARG A 210 -11.10 3.00 29.11
N SER A 211 -11.82 3.26 30.19
CA SER A 211 -13.25 2.94 30.26
C SER A 211 -14.05 3.77 29.25
N THR A 212 -13.85 5.08 29.18
CA THR A 212 -14.51 5.92 28.16
C THR A 212 -14.11 5.53 26.73
N ALA A 213 -12.84 5.20 26.48
CA ALA A 213 -12.41 4.74 25.16
C ALA A 213 -13.02 3.39 24.75
N ALA A 214 -13.07 2.42 25.68
CA ALA A 214 -13.68 1.12 25.43
C ALA A 214 -15.22 1.23 25.26
N GLU A 215 -15.87 2.14 26.01
CA GLU A 215 -17.29 2.44 25.85
C GLU A 215 -17.60 3.06 24.49
N ALA A 216 -16.81 4.04 24.05
CA ALA A 216 -16.94 4.64 22.72
C ALA A 216 -16.74 3.59 21.61
N GLN A 217 -15.75 2.71 21.76
CA GLN A 217 -15.49 1.63 20.81
C GLN A 217 -16.64 0.61 20.77
N LEU A 218 -17.27 0.29 21.90
CA LEU A 218 -18.47 -0.54 21.93
C LEU A 218 -19.65 0.16 21.23
N ALA A 219 -19.86 1.44 21.48
CA ALA A 219 -20.94 2.20 20.84
C ALA A 219 -20.78 2.26 19.31
N GLU A 220 -19.58 2.59 18.83
CA GLU A 220 -19.26 2.66 17.40
C GLU A 220 -19.51 1.32 16.70
N ARG A 221 -18.98 0.23 17.27
CA ARG A 221 -19.13 -1.11 16.69
C ARG A 221 -20.58 -1.60 16.66
N LEU A 222 -21.38 -1.21 17.65
CA LEU A 222 -22.81 -1.52 17.65
C LEU A 222 -23.50 -0.85 16.46
N VAL A 223 -23.21 0.44 16.22
CA VAL A 223 -23.78 1.21 15.12
C VAL A 223 -23.38 0.60 13.76
N GLU A 224 -22.11 0.25 13.59
CA GLU A 224 -21.59 -0.37 12.37
C GLU A 224 -22.23 -1.74 12.08
N GLU A 225 -22.29 -2.63 13.08
CA GLU A 225 -22.88 -3.96 12.90
C GLU A 225 -24.38 -3.88 12.60
N ILE A 226 -25.12 -2.95 13.25
CA ILE A 226 -26.53 -2.68 12.96
C ILE A 226 -26.71 -2.17 11.53
N ALA A 227 -25.89 -1.21 11.08
CA ALA A 227 -25.95 -0.69 9.71
C ALA A 227 -25.69 -1.79 8.66
N ALA A 228 -24.68 -2.63 8.91
CA ALA A 228 -24.35 -3.75 8.03
C ALA A 228 -25.46 -4.81 7.97
N LEU A 229 -26.11 -5.11 9.10
CA LEU A 229 -27.23 -6.04 9.15
C LEU A 229 -28.49 -5.47 8.49
N ARG A 230 -28.80 -4.19 8.68
CA ARG A 230 -29.91 -3.52 7.98
C ARG A 230 -29.74 -3.57 6.47
N LEU A 231 -28.53 -3.33 5.97
CA LEU A 231 -28.24 -3.41 4.54
C LEU A 231 -28.42 -4.84 3.99
N ALA A 232 -28.01 -5.85 4.76
CA ALA A 232 -28.22 -7.24 4.40
C ALA A 232 -29.71 -7.65 4.43
N LEU A 233 -30.46 -7.20 5.45
CA LEU A 233 -31.90 -7.45 5.58
C LEU A 233 -32.71 -6.77 4.46
N GLY A 234 -32.34 -5.55 4.08
CA GLY A 234 -32.97 -4.82 2.96
C GLY A 234 -32.82 -5.53 1.61
N SER A 235 -31.71 -6.25 1.40
CA SER A 235 -31.50 -7.04 0.18
C SER A 235 -32.36 -8.31 0.11
N GLU A 236 -32.81 -8.84 1.26
CA GLU A 236 -33.66 -10.05 1.36
C GLU A 236 -35.16 -9.73 1.48
N GLY A 237 -35.53 -8.56 2.03
CA GLY A 237 -36.92 -8.13 2.21
C GLY A 237 -37.74 -8.02 0.91
N ASN A 238 -37.10 -7.79 -0.23
CA ASN A 238 -37.75 -7.80 -1.55
C ASN A 238 -38.15 -9.21 -2.03
N HIS A 239 -37.75 -10.28 -1.33
CA HIS A 239 -38.12 -11.67 -1.66
C HIS A 239 -39.28 -12.23 -0.79
N LEU A 240 -39.72 -11.51 0.25
CA LEU A 240 -40.70 -12.00 1.24
C LEU A 240 -42.14 -11.50 1.03
N SER A 241 -42.38 -10.53 0.14
CA SER A 241 -43.71 -10.08 -0.28
C SER A 241 -44.16 -10.81 -1.56
N GLY A 242 -44.89 -11.91 -1.39
CA GLY A 242 -45.26 -12.81 -2.48
C GLY A 242 -46.24 -12.22 -3.50
N SER A 243 -45.95 -12.47 -4.79
CA SER A 243 -46.98 -12.93 -5.72
C SER A 243 -46.35 -13.87 -6.77
N ALA A 244 -47.02 -15.02 -6.95
CA ALA A 244 -46.94 -16.02 -8.02
C ALA A 244 -45.60 -16.28 -8.75
N ARG A 245 -45.11 -17.52 -8.63
CA ARG A 245 -44.19 -18.14 -9.61
C ARG A 245 -44.80 -18.08 -11.01
N PRO A 246 -44.06 -17.60 -12.03
CA PRO A 246 -44.19 -18.11 -13.38
C PRO A 246 -43.06 -19.10 -13.66
N THR A 247 -43.48 -20.20 -14.25
CA THR A 247 -42.69 -21.21 -14.96
C THR A 247 -41.61 -20.59 -15.84
N LYS A 248 -40.45 -21.26 -15.95
CA LYS A 248 -39.38 -20.93 -16.92
C LYS A 248 -39.98 -20.74 -18.32
N PRO A 249 -39.65 -19.62 -19.01
CA PRO A 249 -39.47 -19.66 -20.44
C PRO A 249 -38.04 -19.24 -20.80
N ALA A 250 -37.70 -19.59 -22.03
CA ALA A 250 -36.43 -19.47 -22.72
C ALA A 250 -35.64 -18.17 -22.46
N GLN A 251 -34.31 -18.31 -22.61
CA GLN A 251 -33.32 -17.27 -22.86
C GLN A 251 -33.92 -16.01 -23.53
N GLN A 252 -34.17 -14.97 -22.74
CA GLN A 252 -34.31 -13.61 -23.25
C GLN A 252 -33.68 -12.63 -22.26
N SER A 253 -32.51 -12.12 -22.65
CA SER A 253 -31.90 -10.84 -22.31
C SER A 253 -32.50 -10.08 -21.12
N GLN A 254 -31.92 -10.27 -19.93
CA GLN A 254 -32.14 -9.38 -18.78
C GLN A 254 -31.64 -7.98 -19.13
N LYS A 255 -32.56 -7.01 -19.15
CA LYS A 255 -32.23 -5.58 -19.12
C LYS A 255 -31.46 -5.29 -17.83
N ILE A 256 -30.18 -4.98 -18.02
CA ILE A 256 -29.23 -4.47 -17.04
C ILE A 256 -29.89 -3.30 -16.28
N THR A 257 -30.09 -3.47 -14.97
CA THR A 257 -30.27 -2.34 -14.04
C THR A 257 -29.09 -1.41 -14.24
N GLN A 258 -29.35 -0.14 -14.58
CA GLN A 258 -28.30 0.77 -15.02
C GLN A 258 -27.09 0.72 -14.06
N PRO A 259 -25.88 0.49 -14.58
CA PRO A 259 -24.68 0.48 -13.77
C PRO A 259 -24.54 1.81 -13.04
N SER A 260 -24.30 1.75 -11.72
CA SER A 260 -24.07 2.94 -10.90
C SER A 260 -22.88 3.71 -11.47
N ILE A 261 -23.18 4.82 -12.15
CA ILE A 261 -22.19 5.78 -12.62
C ILE A 261 -21.49 6.32 -11.37
N PRO A 262 -20.15 6.38 -11.32
CA PRO A 262 -19.48 7.04 -10.21
C PRO A 262 -20.01 8.47 -10.09
N PRO A 263 -20.18 9.03 -8.88
CA PRO A 263 -20.57 10.42 -8.75
C PRO A 263 -19.55 11.26 -9.52
N ARG A 264 -20.03 12.10 -10.46
CA ARG A 264 -19.18 13.09 -11.13
C ARG A 264 -18.57 13.96 -10.04
N ARG A 265 -17.31 13.69 -9.65
CA ARG A 265 -16.53 14.61 -8.81
C ARG A 265 -16.23 15.83 -9.66
N SER A 266 -17.18 16.77 -9.71
CA SER A 266 -17.03 18.12 -10.27
C SER A 266 -16.16 18.23 -11.53
N ALA A 267 -16.21 17.25 -12.44
CA ALA A 267 -15.32 17.24 -13.60
C ALA A 267 -15.78 18.33 -14.58
N GLN A 268 -15.01 19.42 -14.68
CA GLN A 268 -15.13 20.31 -15.82
C GLN A 268 -14.68 19.54 -17.07
N PRO A 269 -15.44 19.59 -18.18
CA PRO A 269 -15.03 18.95 -19.41
C PRO A 269 -13.65 19.49 -19.84
N LEU A 270 -12.84 18.62 -20.44
CA LEU A 270 -11.53 19.04 -20.96
C LEU A 270 -11.72 20.19 -21.96
N PRO A 271 -10.84 21.22 -21.92
CA PRO A 271 -10.90 22.30 -22.88
C PRO A 271 -10.71 21.76 -24.31
N ASP A 272 -11.42 22.34 -25.27
CA ASP A 272 -11.28 21.98 -26.68
C ASP A 272 -9.90 22.40 -27.20
N LEU A 273 -9.13 21.45 -27.71
CA LEU A 273 -7.81 21.70 -28.32
C LEU A 273 -7.91 22.70 -29.46
N LYS A 274 -9.04 22.73 -30.19
CA LYS A 274 -9.28 23.68 -31.28
C LYS A 274 -9.35 25.14 -30.82
N ALA A 275 -9.53 25.39 -29.53
CA ALA A 275 -9.51 26.74 -28.97
C ALA A 275 -8.07 27.29 -28.82
N ILE A 276 -7.04 26.47 -29.00
CA ILE A 276 -5.65 26.90 -28.96
C ILE A 276 -5.25 27.36 -30.36
N ALA A 277 -5.03 28.68 -30.51
CA ALA A 277 -4.57 29.24 -31.77
C ALA A 277 -3.19 28.64 -32.12
N LEU A 278 -3.11 27.94 -33.25
CA LEU A 278 -1.88 27.45 -33.85
C LEU A 278 -1.87 27.92 -35.30
N SER A 279 -0.96 28.83 -35.65
CA SER A 279 -0.84 29.27 -37.05
C SER A 279 -0.17 28.19 -37.92
N ASP A 280 -0.49 28.19 -39.21
CA ASP A 280 0.13 27.26 -40.18
C ASP A 280 1.65 27.43 -40.22
N GLU A 281 2.15 28.65 -40.03
CA GLU A 281 3.58 28.97 -39.95
C GLU A 281 4.24 28.36 -38.71
N GLU A 282 3.64 28.52 -37.52
CA GLU A 282 4.15 27.91 -36.28
C GLU A 282 4.14 26.38 -36.37
N HIS A 283 3.07 25.79 -36.88
CA HIS A 283 2.97 24.35 -37.08
C HIS A 283 4.05 23.84 -38.04
N THR A 284 4.26 24.52 -39.17
CA THR A 284 5.29 24.16 -40.17
C THR A 284 6.70 24.28 -39.59
N THR A 285 6.95 25.32 -38.79
CA THR A 285 8.24 25.53 -38.11
C THR A 285 8.53 24.40 -37.12
N LEU A 286 7.56 24.07 -36.26
CA LEU A 286 7.68 22.97 -35.30
C LEU A 286 7.89 21.63 -36.01
N LEU A 287 7.11 21.35 -37.05
CA LEU A 287 7.20 20.10 -37.81
C LEU A 287 8.56 19.94 -38.49
N THR A 288 9.10 21.03 -39.04
CA THR A 288 10.42 21.05 -39.67
C THR A 288 11.51 20.77 -38.64
N ALA A 289 11.47 21.45 -37.50
CA ALA A 289 12.43 21.24 -36.41
C ALA A 289 12.34 19.81 -35.86
N MET A 290 11.13 19.26 -35.68
CA MET A 290 10.92 17.89 -35.21
C MET A 290 11.56 16.86 -36.17
N ARG A 291 11.35 17.04 -37.49
CA ARG A 291 11.95 16.17 -38.52
C ARG A 291 13.47 16.26 -38.50
N GLN A 292 14.01 17.47 -38.41
CA GLN A 292 15.46 17.71 -38.43
C GLN A 292 16.16 17.15 -37.18
N HIS A 293 15.59 17.40 -36.00
CA HIS A 293 16.23 17.03 -34.73
C HIS A 293 15.94 15.58 -34.34
N PHE A 294 14.70 15.11 -34.46
CA PHE A 294 14.25 13.82 -33.91
C PHE A 294 13.85 12.79 -34.99
N GLY A 295 13.72 13.19 -36.25
CA GLY A 295 13.37 12.27 -37.34
C GLY A 295 11.89 11.85 -37.38
N PHE A 296 11.03 12.39 -36.51
CA PHE A 296 9.59 12.08 -36.54
C PHE A 296 8.88 12.80 -37.68
N THR A 297 7.88 12.15 -38.29
CA THR A 297 7.17 12.68 -39.46
C THR A 297 5.93 13.49 -39.13
N ASN A 298 5.25 13.16 -38.02
CA ASN A 298 3.98 13.73 -37.58
C ASN A 298 3.96 13.92 -36.05
N PHE A 299 3.17 14.89 -35.58
CA PHE A 299 2.89 15.07 -34.15
C PHE A 299 1.80 14.11 -33.67
N LEU A 300 1.91 13.70 -32.40
CA LEU A 300 0.79 13.12 -31.65
C LEU A 300 -0.20 14.23 -31.23
N PRO A 301 -1.46 13.88 -30.90
CA PRO A 301 -2.46 14.85 -30.47
C PRO A 301 -1.96 15.78 -29.34
N ALA A 302 -2.30 17.06 -29.42
CA ALA A 302 -1.93 18.14 -28.50
C ALA A 302 -0.44 18.52 -28.43
N GLN A 303 0.49 17.76 -29.03
CA GLN A 303 1.92 18.08 -28.93
C GLN A 303 2.26 19.43 -29.54
N ALA A 304 1.75 19.72 -30.74
CA ALA A 304 2.03 20.97 -31.44
C ALA A 304 1.49 22.18 -30.67
N GLU A 305 0.29 22.07 -30.10
CA GLU A 305 -0.37 23.08 -29.28
C GLU A 305 0.42 23.35 -27.99
N ILE A 306 0.89 22.30 -27.31
CA ILE A 306 1.74 22.44 -26.12
C ILE A 306 3.05 23.14 -26.47
N MET A 307 3.72 22.71 -27.54
CA MET A 307 4.99 23.30 -27.96
C MET A 307 4.80 24.76 -28.37
N ALA A 308 3.72 25.11 -29.08
CA ALA A 308 3.43 26.49 -29.46
C ALA A 308 3.23 27.39 -28.23
N CYS A 309 2.40 27.00 -27.27
CA CYS A 309 2.25 27.74 -26.02
C CYS A 309 3.56 27.83 -25.22
N THR A 310 4.35 26.76 -25.23
CA THR A 310 5.69 26.72 -24.61
C THR A 310 6.66 27.69 -25.32
N ARG A 311 6.57 27.85 -26.63
CA ARG A 311 7.40 28.83 -27.36
C ARG A 311 6.98 30.27 -27.12
N ARG A 312 5.69 30.52 -26.88
CA ARG A 312 5.14 31.86 -26.59
C ARG A 312 5.40 32.34 -25.16
N GLY A 313 6.11 31.56 -24.33
CA GLY A 313 6.40 31.94 -22.95
C GLY A 313 5.21 31.75 -21.99
N GLU A 314 4.17 31.01 -22.38
CA GLU A 314 3.00 30.78 -21.52
C GLU A 314 3.28 29.75 -20.42
N HIS A 315 2.58 29.85 -19.28
CA HIS A 315 2.50 28.76 -18.32
C HIS A 315 1.52 27.69 -18.83
N VAL A 316 1.91 26.42 -18.87
CA VAL A 316 1.11 25.33 -19.44
C VAL A 316 1.01 24.17 -18.45
N LEU A 317 -0.21 23.70 -18.22
CA LEU A 317 -0.48 22.42 -17.57
C LEU A 317 -0.91 21.42 -18.64
N ALA A 318 -0.02 20.50 -19.01
CA ALA A 318 -0.25 19.48 -20.01
C ALA A 318 -0.62 18.13 -19.36
N ILE A 319 -1.81 17.61 -19.65
CA ILE A 319 -2.27 16.29 -19.20
C ILE A 319 -2.31 15.35 -20.41
N LEU A 320 -1.29 14.52 -20.53
CA LEU A 320 -1.12 13.59 -21.66
C LEU A 320 -0.95 12.17 -21.14
N PRO A 321 -1.71 11.18 -21.63
CA PRO A 321 -1.63 9.79 -21.17
C PRO A 321 -0.20 9.24 -21.32
N THR A 322 0.11 8.18 -20.59
CA THR A 322 1.36 7.44 -20.77
C THR A 322 1.51 7.00 -22.23
N GLY A 323 2.68 7.26 -22.84
CA GLY A 323 2.91 7.05 -24.27
C GLY A 323 2.50 8.22 -25.18
N GLY A 324 1.86 9.27 -24.67
CA GLY A 324 1.47 10.46 -25.45
C GLY A 324 2.63 11.38 -25.87
N GLY A 325 3.88 10.91 -25.80
CA GLY A 325 5.06 11.68 -26.22
C GLY A 325 5.33 12.94 -25.40
N LYS A 326 5.13 12.88 -24.07
CA LYS A 326 5.34 14.00 -23.15
C LYS A 326 6.71 14.67 -23.29
N SER A 327 7.77 13.86 -23.40
CA SER A 327 9.14 14.37 -23.43
C SER A 327 9.41 15.29 -24.61
N LEU A 328 8.88 14.95 -25.78
CA LEU A 328 9.08 15.75 -26.99
C LEU A 328 8.55 17.19 -26.81
N CYS A 329 7.45 17.37 -26.05
CA CYS A 329 6.82 18.66 -25.81
C CYS A 329 7.74 19.69 -25.15
N TYR A 330 8.75 19.26 -24.40
CA TYR A 330 9.77 20.15 -23.83
C TYR A 330 11.14 19.98 -24.46
N GLN A 331 11.50 18.79 -24.93
CA GLN A 331 12.78 18.53 -25.58
C GLN A 331 12.91 19.31 -26.90
N LEU A 332 11.89 19.27 -27.77
CA LEU A 332 11.97 19.98 -29.04
C LEU A 332 12.10 21.50 -28.84
N PRO A 333 11.25 22.18 -28.02
CA PRO A 333 11.42 23.59 -27.75
C PRO A 333 12.78 23.97 -27.13
N ALA A 334 13.37 23.08 -26.31
CA ALA A 334 14.68 23.30 -25.70
C ALA A 334 15.80 23.43 -26.73
N PHE A 335 15.77 22.64 -27.81
CA PHE A 335 16.78 22.68 -28.88
C PHE A 335 16.48 23.72 -29.98
N MET A 336 15.32 24.39 -29.93
CA MET A 336 14.93 25.43 -30.89
C MET A 336 15.30 26.86 -30.46
N HIS A 337 15.62 27.10 -29.18
CA HIS A 337 15.91 28.44 -28.66
C HIS A 337 17.28 28.47 -27.97
N SER A 338 17.87 29.66 -27.91
CA SER A 338 19.03 29.90 -27.05
C SER A 338 18.58 29.99 -25.59
N GLY A 339 19.23 29.22 -24.71
CA GLY A 339 19.00 29.24 -23.27
C GLY A 339 18.73 27.85 -22.71
N LEU A 340 18.50 27.80 -21.41
CA LEU A 340 18.38 26.55 -20.66
C LEU A 340 16.93 26.17 -20.40
N THR A 341 16.56 24.94 -20.76
CA THR A 341 15.36 24.26 -20.25
C THR A 341 15.74 23.36 -19.08
N LEU A 342 15.21 23.65 -17.89
CA LEU A 342 15.42 22.84 -16.69
C LEU A 342 14.22 21.92 -16.47
N VAL A 343 14.44 20.61 -16.44
CA VAL A 343 13.42 19.58 -16.25
C VAL A 343 13.55 18.96 -14.87
N VAL A 344 12.59 19.25 -14.00
CA VAL A 344 12.43 18.61 -12.71
C VAL A 344 11.69 17.30 -12.91
N SER A 345 12.30 16.18 -12.52
CA SER A 345 11.68 14.86 -12.59
C SER A 345 12.00 14.08 -11.31
N PRO A 346 11.12 13.19 -10.83
CA PRO A 346 11.37 12.50 -9.56
C PRO A 346 12.35 11.32 -9.68
N LEU A 347 12.75 10.92 -10.90
CA LEU A 347 13.31 9.59 -11.15
C LEU A 347 14.60 9.65 -11.96
N ILE A 348 15.70 9.31 -11.30
CA ILE A 348 17.05 9.32 -11.87
C ILE A 348 17.15 8.38 -13.09
N ALA A 349 16.61 7.17 -12.97
CA ALA A 349 16.62 6.19 -14.06
C ALA A 349 15.93 6.73 -15.32
N LEU A 350 14.78 7.39 -15.15
CA LEU A 350 14.06 8.01 -16.26
C LEU A 350 14.87 9.15 -16.90
N MET A 351 15.52 10.00 -16.10
CA MET A 351 16.36 11.07 -16.64
C MET A 351 17.47 10.53 -17.54
N LYS A 352 18.13 9.45 -17.11
CA LYS A 352 19.17 8.79 -17.90
C LYS A 352 18.59 8.22 -19.19
N ASP A 353 17.50 7.47 -19.11
CA ASP A 353 16.83 6.89 -20.29
C ASP A 353 16.40 7.99 -21.28
N GLN A 354 15.91 9.15 -20.80
CA GLN A 354 15.56 10.27 -21.67
C GLN A 354 16.77 10.83 -22.42
N ILE A 355 17.92 10.97 -21.76
CA ILE A 355 19.16 11.48 -22.39
C ILE A 355 19.73 10.45 -23.37
N ASP A 356 19.77 9.17 -22.98
CA ASP A 356 20.30 8.09 -23.81
C ASP A 356 19.45 7.93 -25.09
N ASN A 357 18.14 8.17 -25.01
CA ASN A 357 17.24 8.16 -26.16
C ASN A 357 17.25 9.45 -27.01
N LEU A 358 17.97 10.51 -26.60
CA LEU A 358 18.15 11.68 -27.46
C LEU A 358 18.95 11.30 -28.73
N PRO A 359 18.69 11.99 -29.86
CA PRO A 359 19.52 11.89 -31.05
C PRO A 359 21.00 12.11 -30.72
N PRO A 360 21.95 11.34 -31.28
CA PRO A 360 23.38 11.43 -30.94
C PRO A 360 23.96 12.85 -31.02
N ALA A 361 23.49 13.64 -32.00
CA ALA A 361 23.90 15.03 -32.18
C ALA A 361 23.45 15.96 -31.03
N LEU A 362 22.41 15.61 -30.26
CA LEU A 362 21.84 16.44 -29.19
C LEU A 362 22.27 15.98 -27.78
N ARG A 363 22.72 14.73 -27.64
CA ARG A 363 23.09 14.14 -26.33
C ARG A 363 24.09 14.99 -25.55
N HIS A 364 25.10 15.55 -26.24
CA HIS A 364 26.14 16.36 -25.59
C HIS A 364 25.63 17.72 -25.07
N CYS A 365 24.47 18.18 -25.54
CA CYS A 365 23.80 19.39 -25.07
C CYS A 365 22.86 19.14 -23.88
N ALA A 366 22.78 17.90 -23.39
CA ALA A 366 21.91 17.51 -22.28
C ALA A 366 22.68 16.82 -21.14
N ILE A 367 22.23 17.00 -19.90
CA ILE A 367 22.81 16.34 -18.74
C ILE A 367 21.76 16.10 -17.65
N ALA A 368 21.95 15.04 -16.85
CA ALA A 368 21.18 14.81 -15.62
C ALA A 368 22.04 15.15 -14.39
N ILE A 369 21.51 15.98 -13.50
CA ILE A 369 22.16 16.40 -12.25
C ILE A 369 21.27 15.95 -11.08
N HIS A 370 21.64 14.85 -10.43
CA HIS A 370 20.88 14.19 -9.37
C HIS A 370 21.76 13.92 -8.14
N GLY A 371 21.15 13.46 -7.03
CA GLY A 371 21.82 13.26 -5.73
C GLY A 371 23.09 12.40 -5.77
N GLU A 372 23.17 11.41 -6.66
CA GLU A 372 24.32 10.51 -6.81
C GLU A 372 25.49 11.14 -7.57
N LEU A 373 25.30 12.29 -8.23
CA LEU A 373 26.39 13.06 -8.82
C LEU A 373 27.05 13.90 -7.72
N ASP A 374 28.30 13.57 -7.37
CA ASP A 374 29.04 14.20 -6.29
C ASP A 374 30.46 14.66 -6.69
N GLY A 375 31.18 15.21 -5.71
CA GLY A 375 32.59 15.57 -5.83
C GLY A 375 32.94 16.43 -7.05
N THR A 376 33.96 16.01 -7.78
CA THR A 376 34.49 16.71 -8.95
C THR A 376 33.55 16.65 -10.15
N ALA A 377 32.78 15.58 -10.31
CA ALA A 377 31.84 15.41 -11.42
C ALA A 377 30.70 16.44 -11.32
N LEU A 378 30.13 16.62 -10.13
CA LEU A 378 29.12 17.64 -9.88
C LEU A 378 29.66 19.06 -10.09
N GLN A 379 30.88 19.35 -9.62
CA GLN A 379 31.52 20.65 -9.80
C GLN A 379 31.74 20.96 -11.28
N ASN A 380 32.22 19.98 -12.06
CA ASN A 380 32.39 20.10 -13.50
C ASN A 380 31.04 20.32 -14.20
N ALA A 381 30.03 19.53 -13.89
CA ALA A 381 28.69 19.68 -14.46
C ALA A 381 28.07 21.05 -14.16
N THR A 382 28.19 21.53 -12.91
CA THR A 382 27.66 22.84 -12.48
C THR A 382 28.41 24.01 -13.13
N ARG A 383 29.74 23.90 -13.27
CA ARG A 383 30.54 24.90 -13.99
C ARG A 383 30.17 24.94 -15.48
N ASP A 384 30.04 23.78 -16.09
CA ASP A 384 29.70 23.63 -17.50
C ASP A 384 28.29 24.16 -17.80
N LEU A 385 27.35 23.92 -16.87
CA LEU A 385 26.03 24.53 -16.85
C LEU A 385 26.10 26.05 -16.79
N ALA A 386 26.83 26.62 -15.82
CA ALA A 386 26.98 28.07 -15.68
C ALA A 386 27.64 28.73 -16.91
N ASN A 387 28.43 27.97 -17.67
CA ASN A 387 29.07 28.41 -18.91
C ASN A 387 28.19 28.20 -20.17
N GLY A 388 26.94 27.75 -20.02
CA GLY A 388 26.01 27.58 -21.13
C GLY A 388 26.28 26.38 -22.05
N ARG A 389 26.96 25.33 -21.56
CA ARG A 389 27.23 24.11 -22.37
C ARG A 389 25.98 23.28 -22.65
N TYR A 390 24.94 23.39 -21.82
CA TYR A 390 23.74 22.57 -21.90
C TYR A 390 22.52 23.41 -22.25
N GLN A 391 21.67 22.88 -23.12
CA GLN A 391 20.35 23.44 -23.45
C GLN A 391 19.22 22.74 -22.69
N LEU A 392 19.46 21.49 -22.25
CA LEU A 392 18.49 20.69 -21.51
C LEU A 392 19.16 20.08 -20.26
N VAL A 393 18.63 20.37 -19.08
CA VAL A 393 19.14 19.78 -17.83
C VAL A 393 18.02 19.08 -17.09
N TYR A 394 18.19 17.79 -16.83
CA TYR A 394 17.33 17.04 -15.92
C TYR A 394 17.84 17.17 -14.49
N VAL A 395 16.93 17.34 -13.53
CA VAL A 395 17.28 17.56 -12.13
C VAL A 395 16.25 16.91 -11.20
N THR A 396 16.71 16.36 -10.07
CA THR A 396 15.80 15.88 -9.02
C THR A 396 15.32 17.06 -8.15
N PRO A 397 14.10 17.03 -7.58
CA PRO A 397 13.57 18.16 -6.81
C PRO A 397 14.48 18.53 -5.61
N GLU A 398 15.16 17.55 -5.02
CA GLU A 398 16.08 17.76 -3.90
C GLU A 398 17.26 18.66 -4.26
N ARG A 399 17.71 18.62 -5.52
CA ARG A 399 18.85 19.41 -5.98
C ARG A 399 18.52 20.90 -6.07
N LEU A 400 17.26 21.24 -6.29
CA LEU A 400 16.78 22.63 -6.23
C LEU A 400 16.87 23.24 -4.83
N ARG A 401 17.08 22.40 -3.79
CA ARG A 401 17.36 22.91 -2.45
C ARG A 401 18.74 23.52 -2.29
N GLN A 402 19.62 23.40 -3.29
CA GLN A 402 21.00 23.85 -3.21
C GLN A 402 21.17 25.19 -3.92
N LEU A 403 21.40 26.25 -3.15
CA LEU A 403 21.51 27.62 -3.67
C LEU A 403 22.61 27.78 -4.74
N PRO A 404 23.82 27.18 -4.62
CA PRO A 404 24.82 27.26 -5.69
C PRO A 404 24.36 26.70 -7.03
N PHE A 405 23.49 25.69 -7.02
CA PHE A 405 22.92 25.12 -8.24
C PHE A 405 21.93 26.09 -8.88
N LEU A 406 21.01 26.67 -8.10
CA LEU A 406 20.06 27.67 -8.59
C LEU A 406 20.77 28.89 -9.20
N HIS A 407 21.86 29.36 -8.57
CA HIS A 407 22.68 30.44 -9.12
C HIS A 407 23.35 30.07 -10.45
N ALA A 408 23.87 28.84 -10.59
CA ALA A 408 24.45 28.37 -11.84
C ALA A 408 23.42 28.31 -12.97
N VAL A 409 22.21 27.82 -12.67
CA VAL A 409 21.07 27.80 -13.61
C VAL A 409 20.68 29.23 -14.02
N ARG A 410 20.53 30.13 -13.05
CA ARG A 410 20.14 31.52 -13.32
C ARG A 410 21.17 32.26 -14.17
N ARG A 411 22.46 32.04 -13.91
CA ARG A 411 23.57 32.63 -14.68
C ARG A 411 23.58 32.15 -16.14
N CYS A 412 23.21 30.89 -16.40
CA CYS A 412 23.10 30.34 -17.75
C CYS A 412 21.97 30.99 -18.57
N GLY A 413 20.95 31.57 -17.90
CA GLY A 413 19.74 32.08 -18.56
C GLY A 413 18.73 30.95 -18.80
N ILE A 414 17.92 30.66 -17.77
CA ILE A 414 16.80 29.72 -17.88
C ILE A 414 15.64 30.35 -18.67
N THR A 415 15.17 29.64 -19.69
CA THR A 415 14.04 30.07 -20.54
C THR A 415 12.76 29.31 -20.21
N ARG A 416 12.89 28.13 -19.59
CA ARG A 416 11.77 27.25 -19.30
C ARG A 416 12.06 26.38 -18.09
N LEU A 417 11.10 26.31 -17.16
CA LEU A 417 11.06 25.33 -16.09
C LEU A 417 10.00 24.27 -16.42
N VAL A 418 10.40 23.02 -16.52
CA VAL A 418 9.52 21.88 -16.77
C VAL A 418 9.37 21.08 -15.49
N ILE A 419 8.14 20.81 -15.09
CA ILE A 419 7.84 19.93 -13.96
C ILE A 419 7.22 18.65 -14.54
N ASP A 420 8.02 17.60 -14.66
CA ASP A 420 7.54 16.28 -15.06
C ASP A 420 6.91 15.57 -13.86
N GLU A 421 5.93 14.69 -14.12
CA GLU A 421 5.08 14.08 -13.10
C GLU A 421 4.53 15.10 -12.07
N ALA A 422 4.01 16.22 -12.59
CA ALA A 422 3.56 17.37 -11.80
C ALA A 422 2.52 17.03 -10.72
N HIS A 423 1.83 15.88 -10.82
CA HIS A 423 0.93 15.40 -9.75
C HIS A 423 1.65 15.21 -8.40
N CYS A 424 2.97 15.02 -8.38
CA CYS A 424 3.77 14.88 -7.16
C CYS A 424 3.75 16.12 -6.24
N VAL A 425 3.43 17.31 -6.77
CA VAL A 425 3.27 18.53 -5.95
C VAL A 425 2.05 18.48 -5.04
N SER A 426 1.07 17.64 -5.39
CA SER A 426 -0.24 17.66 -4.76
C SER A 426 -0.35 16.59 -3.69
N VAL A 427 -0.79 16.99 -2.50
CA VAL A 427 -1.12 16.05 -1.40
C VAL A 427 -2.34 15.18 -1.78
N TRP A 428 -3.16 15.67 -2.72
CA TRP A 428 -4.28 14.93 -3.32
C TRP A 428 -3.85 14.00 -4.46
N GLY A 429 -2.57 14.05 -4.85
CA GLY A 429 -1.99 13.16 -5.84
C GLY A 429 -1.71 11.76 -5.27
N HIS A 430 -1.54 10.78 -6.15
CA HIS A 430 -1.28 9.39 -5.74
C HIS A 430 0.19 9.10 -5.39
N ASP A 431 1.12 9.98 -5.74
CA ASP A 431 2.55 9.89 -5.41
C ASP A 431 3.09 11.25 -4.91
N PHE A 432 2.53 11.73 -3.79
CA PHE A 432 2.96 13.01 -3.20
C PHE A 432 4.43 12.98 -2.78
N ARG A 433 5.20 13.99 -3.19
CA ARG A 433 6.62 14.14 -2.84
C ARG A 433 6.85 15.44 -2.08
N PRO A 434 7.23 15.36 -0.79
CA PRO A 434 7.69 16.47 0.05
C PRO A 434 8.47 17.58 -0.66
N ASP A 435 9.46 17.18 -1.47
CA ASP A 435 10.43 18.09 -2.05
C ASP A 435 9.85 18.94 -3.18
N TYR A 436 8.71 18.53 -3.74
CA TYR A 436 7.99 19.31 -4.75
C TYR A 436 7.29 20.55 -4.15
N LEU A 437 7.01 20.58 -2.84
CA LEU A 437 6.38 21.75 -2.21
C LEU A 437 7.24 23.01 -2.29
N ARG A 438 8.56 22.86 -2.44
CA ARG A 438 9.48 24.00 -2.53
C ARG A 438 9.68 24.52 -3.96
N LEU A 439 9.00 23.94 -4.94
CA LEU A 439 9.14 24.37 -6.33
C LEU A 439 8.70 25.82 -6.53
N ALA A 440 7.71 26.32 -5.80
CA ALA A 440 7.33 27.74 -5.84
C ALA A 440 8.47 28.67 -5.37
N GLU A 441 9.21 28.30 -4.34
CA GLU A 441 10.37 29.09 -3.88
C GLU A 441 11.50 29.02 -4.92
N SER A 442 11.81 27.81 -5.40
CA SER A 442 12.83 27.61 -6.43
C SER A 442 12.50 28.35 -7.72
N HIS A 443 11.22 28.41 -8.10
CA HIS A 443 10.73 29.17 -9.25
C HIS A 443 11.02 30.67 -9.11
N ARG A 444 10.78 31.26 -7.94
CA ARG A 444 11.13 32.66 -7.65
C ARG A 444 12.65 32.91 -7.69
N GLU A 445 13.43 32.03 -7.06
CA GLU A 445 14.90 32.13 -7.06
C GLU A 445 15.50 32.01 -8.47
N LEU A 446 14.83 31.29 -9.37
CA LEU A 446 15.20 31.19 -10.78
C LEU A 446 14.77 32.41 -11.63
N GLY A 447 14.08 33.39 -11.05
CA GLY A 447 13.58 34.58 -11.76
C GLY A 447 12.24 34.36 -12.45
N GLU A 448 11.42 33.45 -11.92
CA GLU A 448 10.06 33.15 -12.38
C GLU A 448 9.95 32.75 -13.86
N PRO A 449 10.79 31.82 -14.38
CA PRO A 449 10.71 31.39 -15.77
C PRO A 449 9.33 30.77 -16.09
N PRO A 450 8.85 30.87 -17.33
CA PRO A 450 7.64 30.19 -17.75
C PRO A 450 7.64 28.68 -17.40
N ILE A 451 6.51 28.16 -16.91
CA ILE A 451 6.40 26.78 -16.40
C ILE A 451 5.66 25.90 -17.41
N LEU A 452 6.19 24.70 -17.67
CA LEU A 452 5.47 23.61 -18.33
C LEU A 452 5.33 22.45 -17.32
N ALA A 453 4.15 22.29 -16.73
CA ALA A 453 3.84 21.19 -15.84
C ALA A 453 3.19 20.05 -16.64
N MET A 454 3.69 18.83 -16.47
CA MET A 454 3.26 17.67 -17.25
C MET A 454 2.90 16.50 -16.35
N THR A 455 1.79 15.82 -16.64
CA THR A 455 1.38 14.61 -15.91
C THR A 455 0.54 13.69 -16.79
N ALA A 456 0.51 12.39 -16.45
CA ALA A 456 -0.40 11.44 -17.09
C ALA A 456 -1.85 11.63 -16.67
N THR A 457 -2.05 11.97 -15.40
CA THR A 457 -3.36 12.07 -14.75
C THR A 457 -3.36 13.24 -13.78
N ALA A 458 -4.43 14.02 -13.81
CA ALA A 458 -4.73 14.99 -12.77
C ALA A 458 -6.25 15.19 -12.71
N PRO A 459 -6.95 14.62 -11.72
CA PRO A 459 -8.31 15.02 -11.38
C PRO A 459 -8.40 16.52 -11.06
N LEU A 460 -9.60 17.11 -11.08
CA LEU A 460 -9.76 18.57 -10.95
C LEU A 460 -9.07 19.16 -9.71
N LEU A 461 -9.20 18.52 -8.55
CA LEU A 461 -8.56 18.97 -7.32
C LEU A 461 -7.04 18.98 -7.44
N VAL A 462 -6.46 17.95 -8.07
CA VAL A 462 -5.02 17.86 -8.34
C VAL A 462 -4.58 18.96 -9.31
N ARG A 463 -5.37 19.28 -10.35
CA ARG A 463 -5.05 20.38 -11.29
C ARG A 463 -4.97 21.73 -10.58
N GLN A 464 -5.98 22.03 -9.75
CA GLN A 464 -6.06 23.27 -8.98
C GLN A 464 -4.92 23.38 -7.97
N ASP A 465 -4.53 22.26 -7.37
CA ASP A 465 -3.43 22.23 -6.42
C ASP A 465 -2.07 22.37 -7.13
N ILE A 466 -1.87 21.74 -8.31
CA ILE A 466 -0.67 21.95 -9.13
C ILE A 466 -0.47 23.43 -9.45
N GLU A 467 -1.51 24.09 -9.95
CA GLU A 467 -1.47 25.51 -10.30
C GLU A 467 -1.13 26.38 -9.08
N ARG A 468 -1.78 26.11 -7.94
CA ARG A 468 -1.56 26.83 -6.67
C ARG A 468 -0.14 26.63 -6.12
N GLN A 469 0.37 25.40 -6.13
CA GLN A 469 1.68 25.04 -5.57
C GLN A 469 2.82 25.54 -6.44
N LEU A 470 2.65 25.58 -7.76
CA LEU A 470 3.71 26.01 -8.69
C LEU A 470 3.75 27.53 -8.89
N LEU A 471 2.61 28.23 -8.93
CA LEU A 471 2.56 29.69 -9.13
C LEU A 471 2.48 30.50 -7.82
N GLY A 472 2.26 29.84 -6.68
CA GLY A 472 2.20 30.48 -5.36
C GLY A 472 0.98 31.38 -5.12
N LYS A 473 0.91 32.00 -3.94
CA LYS A 473 -0.21 32.88 -3.51
C LYS A 473 -0.17 34.28 -4.14
N THR A 474 0.97 34.71 -4.67
CA THR A 474 1.15 36.02 -5.33
C THR A 474 0.73 36.02 -6.81
N GLY A 475 0.50 34.84 -7.40
CA GLY A 475 0.06 34.66 -8.78
C GLY A 475 -1.42 34.94 -9.05
N ALA A 476 -2.04 35.91 -8.35
CA ALA A 476 -3.47 36.24 -8.52
C ALA A 476 -3.86 36.67 -9.95
N THR A 477 -2.89 36.89 -10.85
CA THR A 477 -3.08 37.23 -12.27
C THR A 477 -2.53 36.18 -13.25
N ALA A 478 -1.67 35.25 -12.83
CA ALA A 478 -1.06 34.26 -13.72
C ALA A 478 -1.83 32.93 -13.65
N LYS A 479 -2.38 32.51 -14.80
CA LYS A 479 -3.11 31.25 -14.93
C LYS A 479 -2.35 30.29 -15.83
N MET A 480 -2.33 29.00 -15.50
CA MET A 480 -1.80 27.98 -16.39
C MET A 480 -2.81 27.67 -17.50
N ARG A 481 -2.36 27.65 -18.74
CA ARG A 481 -3.15 27.13 -19.86
C ARG A 481 -3.24 25.61 -19.71
N LEU A 482 -4.45 25.11 -19.49
CA LEU A 482 -4.74 23.68 -19.45
C LEU A 482 -4.82 23.13 -20.88
N ILE A 483 -3.96 22.16 -21.20
CA ILE A 483 -4.02 21.39 -22.44
C ILE A 483 -4.09 19.92 -22.05
N ALA A 484 -5.14 19.23 -22.47
CA ALA A 484 -5.36 17.85 -22.08
C ALA A 484 -5.92 17.05 -23.26
N THR A 485 -5.40 15.85 -23.45
CA THR A 485 -5.96 14.90 -24.41
C THR A 485 -6.93 13.96 -23.72
N ASP A 486 -7.74 13.26 -24.51
CA ASP A 486 -8.56 12.20 -23.97
C ASP A 486 -7.67 11.06 -23.40
N ILE A 487 -8.18 10.39 -22.38
CA ILE A 487 -7.49 9.27 -21.71
C ILE A 487 -7.87 7.92 -22.32
N PHE A 488 -8.69 7.91 -23.37
CA PHE A 488 -9.12 6.67 -23.99
C PHE A 488 -7.96 6.03 -24.75
N ARG A 489 -7.69 4.76 -24.46
CA ARG A 489 -6.76 3.95 -25.25
C ARG A 489 -7.50 2.71 -25.76
N PRO A 490 -8.03 2.75 -27.00
CA PRO A 490 -8.84 1.65 -27.53
C PRO A 490 -8.05 0.34 -27.66
N ASN A 491 -6.73 0.41 -27.76
CA ASN A 491 -5.88 -0.77 -27.84
C ASN A 491 -5.69 -1.48 -26.49
N LEU A 492 -6.03 -0.84 -25.37
CA LEU A 492 -5.99 -1.48 -24.06
C LEU A 492 -7.31 -2.18 -23.79
N GLN A 493 -7.28 -3.51 -23.66
CA GLN A 493 -8.44 -4.29 -23.26
C GLN A 493 -8.45 -4.44 -21.73
N LEU A 494 -9.47 -3.88 -21.06
CA LEU A 494 -9.55 -3.88 -19.59
C LEU A 494 -10.44 -5.00 -19.06
N TYR A 495 -9.92 -5.79 -18.13
CA TYR A 495 -10.63 -6.89 -17.51
C TYR A 495 -10.51 -6.83 -15.98
N VAL A 496 -11.60 -7.14 -15.28
CA VAL A 496 -11.56 -7.41 -13.84
C VAL A 496 -12.07 -8.82 -13.58
N ILE A 497 -11.20 -9.70 -13.08
CA ILE A 497 -11.57 -11.07 -12.73
C ILE A 497 -11.82 -11.14 -11.22
N LYS A 498 -13.08 -11.45 -10.88
CA LYS A 498 -13.45 -11.72 -9.49
C LYS A 498 -13.12 -13.17 -9.14
N VAL A 499 -12.31 -13.35 -8.10
CA VAL A 499 -11.88 -14.65 -7.57
C VAL A 499 -12.39 -14.86 -6.15
N ARG A 500 -12.54 -16.13 -5.74
CA ARG A 500 -13.07 -16.52 -4.43
C ARG A 500 -12.01 -16.46 -3.34
N ASN A 501 -10.78 -16.88 -3.64
CA ASN A 501 -9.69 -17.04 -2.68
C ASN A 501 -8.31 -16.90 -3.35
N GLU A 502 -7.25 -17.00 -2.54
CA GLU A 502 -5.85 -16.92 -3.01
C GLU A 502 -5.46 -18.06 -3.95
N ASP A 503 -5.95 -19.29 -3.74
CA ASP A 503 -5.69 -20.41 -4.66
C ASP A 503 -6.22 -20.11 -6.08
N GLU A 504 -7.42 -19.54 -6.18
CA GLU A 504 -8.00 -19.14 -7.44
C GLU A 504 -7.23 -17.98 -8.08
N LYS A 505 -6.69 -17.04 -7.29
CA LYS A 505 -5.79 -16.01 -7.81
C LYS A 505 -4.53 -16.60 -8.43
N ARG A 506 -3.86 -17.53 -7.73
CA ARG A 506 -2.64 -18.19 -8.24
C ARG A 506 -2.93 -18.99 -9.52
N ARG A 507 -4.04 -19.73 -9.54
CA ARG A 507 -4.51 -20.44 -10.73
C ARG A 507 -4.71 -19.48 -11.90
N GLN A 508 -5.46 -18.39 -11.69
CA GLN A 508 -5.71 -17.38 -12.72
C GLN A 508 -4.41 -16.75 -13.21
N LEU A 509 -3.47 -16.44 -12.31
CA LEU A 509 -2.16 -15.91 -12.70
C LEU A 509 -1.42 -16.87 -13.65
N LEU A 510 -1.39 -18.18 -13.34
CA LEU A 510 -0.77 -19.19 -14.21
C LEU A 510 -1.47 -19.31 -15.56
N THR A 511 -2.81 -19.39 -15.57
CA THR A 511 -3.60 -19.45 -16.80
C THR A 511 -3.34 -18.24 -17.71
N LEU A 512 -3.36 -17.02 -17.13
CA LEU A 512 -3.15 -15.79 -17.89
C LEU A 512 -1.70 -15.70 -18.42
N CYS A 513 -0.71 -15.97 -17.58
CA CYS A 513 0.70 -15.93 -17.98
C CYS A 513 1.07 -17.07 -18.95
N GLY A 514 0.40 -18.22 -18.89
CA GLY A 514 0.57 -19.31 -19.85
C GLY A 514 -0.10 -19.03 -21.20
N GLY A 515 -1.32 -18.46 -21.18
CA GLY A 515 -2.14 -18.28 -22.38
C GLY A 515 -1.87 -17.00 -23.17
N ILE A 516 -1.48 -15.89 -22.54
CA ILE A 516 -1.32 -14.59 -23.22
C ILE A 516 0.09 -14.42 -23.77
N LYS A 517 0.29 -14.56 -25.09
CA LYS A 517 1.62 -14.42 -25.73
C LYS A 517 2.23 -13.02 -25.61
N GLY A 518 3.56 -12.96 -25.75
CA GLY A 518 4.36 -11.74 -25.71
C GLY A 518 4.84 -11.34 -24.31
N SER A 519 5.51 -10.19 -24.22
CA SER A 519 6.05 -9.68 -22.95
C SER A 519 4.95 -9.16 -22.03
N GLY A 520 5.12 -9.34 -20.72
CA GLY A 520 4.14 -8.89 -19.75
C GLY A 520 4.70 -8.50 -18.39
N ILE A 521 3.91 -7.72 -17.67
CA ILE A 521 4.22 -7.26 -16.30
C ILE A 521 3.18 -7.85 -15.35
N VAL A 522 3.63 -8.41 -14.24
CA VAL A 522 2.78 -8.86 -13.13
C VAL A 522 3.07 -7.98 -11.92
N TYR A 523 2.10 -7.17 -11.50
CA TYR A 523 2.21 -6.34 -10.30
C TYR A 523 1.80 -7.12 -9.05
N ALA A 524 2.74 -7.19 -8.10
CA ALA A 524 2.56 -7.76 -6.77
C ALA A 524 2.94 -6.75 -5.68
N ARG A 525 2.31 -6.83 -4.50
CA ARG A 525 2.46 -5.78 -3.47
C ARG A 525 3.79 -5.84 -2.69
N THR A 526 4.35 -7.03 -2.49
CA THR A 526 5.52 -7.22 -1.61
C THR A 526 6.69 -7.83 -2.38
N ARG A 527 7.92 -7.55 -1.91
CA ARG A 527 9.16 -8.12 -2.47
C ARG A 527 9.09 -9.66 -2.47
N TRP A 528 8.70 -10.22 -1.33
CA TRP A 528 8.50 -11.65 -1.16
C TRP A 528 7.51 -12.25 -2.17
N ARG A 529 6.36 -11.61 -2.44
CA ARG A 529 5.40 -12.10 -3.45
C ARG A 529 5.98 -12.02 -4.87
N CYS A 530 6.82 -11.04 -5.17
CA CYS A 530 7.47 -10.95 -6.48
C CYS A 530 8.39 -12.16 -6.72
N GLU A 531 9.20 -12.50 -5.73
CA GLU A 531 10.07 -13.67 -5.76
C GLU A 531 9.25 -14.97 -5.80
N GLU A 532 8.21 -15.10 -4.97
CA GLU A 532 7.30 -16.26 -4.93
C GLU A 532 6.67 -16.51 -6.30
N PHE A 533 6.08 -15.49 -6.93
CA PHE A 533 5.38 -15.66 -8.18
C PHE A 533 6.32 -15.83 -9.37
N ALA A 534 7.48 -15.17 -9.41
CA ALA A 534 8.47 -15.43 -10.45
C ALA A 534 8.95 -16.89 -10.40
N ALA A 535 9.27 -17.39 -9.20
CA ALA A 535 9.64 -18.80 -9.02
C ALA A 535 8.50 -19.76 -9.41
N MET A 536 7.25 -19.43 -9.04
CA MET A 536 6.07 -20.22 -9.41
C MET A 536 5.93 -20.29 -10.94
N LEU A 537 6.01 -19.16 -11.65
CA LEU A 537 5.89 -19.11 -13.12
C LEU A 537 6.99 -19.95 -13.79
N CYS A 538 8.26 -19.78 -13.38
CA CYS A 538 9.38 -20.54 -13.94
C CYS A 538 9.21 -22.06 -13.79
N ARG A 539 8.68 -22.52 -12.66
CA ARG A 539 8.43 -23.96 -12.43
C ARG A 539 7.36 -24.53 -13.35
N HIS A 540 6.43 -23.71 -13.79
CA HIS A 540 5.43 -24.08 -14.79
C HIS A 540 5.89 -23.82 -16.23
N GLY A 541 7.20 -23.69 -16.46
CA GLY A 541 7.79 -23.50 -17.79
C GLY A 541 7.56 -22.10 -18.37
N ILE A 542 7.15 -21.14 -17.55
CA ILE A 542 6.91 -19.75 -17.97
C ILE A 542 8.10 -18.90 -17.58
N ASP A 543 8.80 -18.37 -18.59
CA ASP A 543 9.94 -17.48 -18.40
C ASP A 543 9.56 -16.17 -17.67
N ALA A 544 10.01 -16.03 -16.42
CA ALA A 544 9.69 -14.92 -15.54
C ALA A 544 10.84 -14.54 -14.60
N VAL A 545 10.98 -13.26 -14.27
CA VAL A 545 11.96 -12.77 -13.30
C VAL A 545 11.33 -11.78 -12.31
N ALA A 546 11.80 -11.79 -11.05
CA ALA A 546 11.35 -10.84 -10.04
C ALA A 546 12.06 -9.48 -10.19
N TYR A 547 11.36 -8.39 -9.89
CA TYR A 547 11.92 -7.04 -9.85
C TYR A 547 11.42 -6.22 -8.66
N HIS A 548 12.34 -5.79 -7.79
CA HIS A 548 12.04 -4.87 -6.69
C HIS A 548 13.30 -4.15 -6.16
N ALA A 549 13.10 -3.16 -5.30
CA ALA A 549 14.18 -2.33 -4.73
C ALA A 549 15.27 -3.11 -3.97
N GLY A 550 14.97 -4.32 -3.49
CA GLY A 550 15.97 -5.20 -2.82
C GLY A 550 16.92 -5.97 -3.75
N ILE A 551 16.78 -5.90 -5.07
CA ILE A 551 17.65 -6.60 -6.02
C ILE A 551 18.94 -5.81 -6.22
N ALA A 552 20.08 -6.49 -6.18
CA ALA A 552 21.40 -5.87 -6.38
C ALA A 552 21.59 -5.37 -7.82
N ASP A 553 21.37 -6.24 -8.82
CA ASP A 553 21.51 -5.91 -10.24
C ASP A 553 20.16 -5.61 -10.92
N ARG A 554 19.53 -4.50 -10.53
CA ARG A 554 18.27 -4.06 -11.18
C ARG A 554 18.46 -3.68 -12.64
N ALA A 555 19.61 -3.09 -12.98
CA ALA A 555 19.90 -2.63 -14.33
C ALA A 555 20.00 -3.80 -15.32
N GLY A 556 20.71 -4.87 -14.96
CA GLY A 556 20.82 -6.07 -15.79
C GLY A 556 19.47 -6.75 -16.02
N VAL A 557 18.63 -6.88 -14.98
CA VAL A 557 17.27 -7.45 -15.12
C VAL A 557 16.39 -6.61 -16.03
N GLN A 558 16.42 -5.28 -15.87
CA GLN A 558 15.69 -4.36 -16.75
C GLN A 558 16.15 -4.51 -18.19
N GLU A 559 17.47 -4.51 -18.45
CA GLU A 559 18.02 -4.66 -19.80
C GLU A 559 17.58 -5.99 -20.46
N GLN A 560 17.59 -7.09 -19.72
CA GLN A 560 17.12 -8.39 -20.22
C GLN A 560 15.65 -8.36 -20.63
N PHE A 561 14.79 -7.73 -19.84
CA PHE A 561 13.37 -7.58 -20.18
C PHE A 561 13.16 -6.65 -21.39
N MET A 562 13.88 -5.52 -21.45
CA MET A 562 13.84 -4.59 -22.57
C MET A 562 14.25 -5.27 -23.88
N ALA A 563 15.33 -6.06 -23.85
CA ALA A 563 15.85 -6.84 -24.97
C ALA A 563 14.99 -8.06 -25.33
N GLY A 564 13.93 -8.36 -24.58
CA GLY A 564 13.07 -9.53 -24.81
C GLY A 564 13.72 -10.88 -24.46
N LYS A 565 14.84 -10.87 -23.70
CA LYS A 565 15.48 -12.09 -23.17
C LYS A 565 14.67 -12.76 -22.07
N VAL A 566 13.87 -11.95 -21.35
CA VAL A 566 12.90 -12.42 -20.37
C VAL A 566 11.51 -11.98 -20.79
N ARG A 567 10.56 -12.92 -20.81
CA ARG A 567 9.19 -12.66 -21.22
C ARG A 567 8.38 -11.90 -20.16
N ILE A 568 8.41 -12.34 -18.90
CA ILE A 568 7.56 -11.79 -17.84
C ILE A 568 8.41 -11.19 -16.74
N ILE A 569 8.01 -10.01 -16.27
CA ILE A 569 8.59 -9.44 -15.07
C ILE A 569 7.53 -9.32 -13.97
N VAL A 570 7.84 -9.89 -12.81
CA VAL A 570 6.98 -9.84 -11.62
C VAL A 570 7.54 -8.79 -10.68
N ALA A 571 6.78 -7.74 -10.41
CA ALA A 571 7.34 -6.58 -9.76
C ALA A 571 6.42 -5.89 -8.77
N THR A 572 7.02 -5.17 -7.83
CA THR A 572 6.33 -4.11 -7.11
C THR A 572 6.22 -2.86 -7.98
N ILE A 573 5.58 -1.81 -7.44
CA ILE A 573 5.49 -0.48 -8.07
C ILE A 573 6.89 0.08 -8.46
N ALA A 574 7.96 -0.44 -7.85
CA ALA A 574 9.34 -0.11 -8.20
C ALA A 574 9.68 -0.39 -9.67
N PHE A 575 9.01 -1.35 -10.32
CA PHE A 575 9.10 -1.55 -11.77
C PHE A 575 7.98 -0.78 -12.46
N GLY A 576 8.20 0.51 -12.63
CA GLY A 576 7.16 1.35 -13.16
C GLY A 576 7.72 2.57 -13.84
N MET A 577 7.88 3.63 -13.09
CA MET A 577 8.04 4.95 -13.68
C MET A 577 9.36 5.04 -14.49
N GLY A 578 9.22 5.19 -15.81
CA GLY A 578 10.32 5.35 -16.76
C GLY A 578 10.60 4.21 -17.72
N ILE A 579 9.98 3.03 -17.56
CA ILE A 579 10.13 1.95 -18.56
C ILE A 579 9.43 2.34 -19.87
N ASP A 580 10.15 2.20 -20.97
CA ASP A 580 9.67 2.46 -22.34
C ASP A 580 9.84 1.26 -23.28
N LYS A 581 9.23 0.13 -22.89
CA LYS A 581 9.09 -1.03 -23.78
C LYS A 581 7.80 -0.90 -24.57
N ALA A 582 7.90 -0.73 -25.89
CA ALA A 582 6.75 -0.48 -26.75
C ALA A 582 5.75 -1.65 -26.79
N ASP A 583 6.28 -2.87 -26.70
CA ASP A 583 5.63 -4.14 -27.03
C ASP A 583 5.13 -4.95 -25.81
N ILE A 584 4.78 -4.28 -24.70
CA ILE A 584 4.15 -4.96 -23.55
C ILE A 584 2.73 -5.38 -23.92
N ARG A 585 2.47 -6.70 -23.97
CA ARG A 585 1.19 -7.31 -24.40
C ARG A 585 0.21 -7.53 -23.27
N PHE A 586 0.67 -7.62 -22.03
CA PHE A 586 -0.23 -7.69 -20.90
C PHE A 586 0.34 -7.10 -19.61
N VAL A 587 -0.58 -6.60 -18.78
CA VAL A 587 -0.31 -6.16 -17.41
C VAL A 587 -1.33 -6.85 -16.52
N ILE A 588 -0.85 -7.60 -15.52
CA ILE A 588 -1.69 -8.31 -14.56
C ILE A 588 -1.46 -7.72 -13.17
N HIS A 589 -2.52 -7.26 -12.53
CA HIS A 589 -2.52 -6.85 -11.14
C HIS A 589 -3.03 -8.00 -10.28
N TYR A 590 -2.14 -8.62 -9.49
CA TYR A 590 -2.50 -9.75 -8.61
C TYR A 590 -3.35 -9.31 -7.39
N GLY A 591 -3.50 -8.01 -7.19
CA GLY A 591 -4.41 -7.41 -6.23
C GLY A 591 -4.72 -5.98 -6.61
N LEU A 592 -5.63 -5.34 -5.86
CA LEU A 592 -6.00 -3.95 -6.09
C LEU A 592 -4.78 -3.03 -5.88
N PRO A 593 -4.49 -2.12 -6.85
CA PRO A 593 -3.58 -1.00 -6.65
C PRO A 593 -4.09 -0.04 -5.56
N ASP A 594 -3.22 0.83 -5.07
CA ASP A 594 -3.53 1.77 -3.98
C ASP A 594 -4.53 2.85 -4.40
N SER A 595 -4.60 3.18 -5.69
CA SER A 595 -5.59 4.10 -6.25
C SER A 595 -5.91 3.81 -7.72
N LEU A 596 -6.92 4.49 -8.27
CA LEU A 596 -7.27 4.43 -9.69
C LEU A 596 -6.22 5.09 -10.59
N GLU A 597 -5.55 6.14 -10.10
CA GLU A 597 -4.44 6.81 -10.77
C GLU A 597 -3.25 5.86 -10.93
N ALA A 598 -2.87 5.17 -9.85
CA ALA A 598 -1.79 4.18 -9.87
C ALA A 598 -2.13 3.06 -10.88
N TYR A 599 -3.35 2.51 -10.80
CA TYR A 599 -3.83 1.51 -11.75
C TYR A 599 -3.72 2.00 -13.21
N TYR A 600 -4.20 3.21 -13.51
CA TYR A 600 -4.19 3.76 -14.86
C TYR A 600 -2.75 4.01 -15.38
N GLN A 601 -1.86 4.50 -14.52
CA GLN A 601 -0.45 4.71 -14.87
C GLN A 601 0.25 3.38 -15.17
N GLU A 602 -0.04 2.34 -14.39
CA GLU A 602 0.53 1.00 -14.52
C GLU A 602 0.05 0.28 -15.78
N ILE A 603 -1.25 0.26 -16.07
CA ILE A 603 -1.78 -0.33 -17.31
C ILE A 603 -1.36 0.46 -18.55
N GLY A 604 -1.10 1.77 -18.41
CA GLY A 604 -0.64 2.64 -19.49
C GLY A 604 0.75 2.27 -20.04
N ARG A 605 1.45 1.32 -19.42
CA ARG A 605 2.70 0.73 -19.91
C ARG A 605 2.49 -0.23 -21.07
N ALA A 606 1.30 -0.82 -21.15
CA ALA A 606 0.98 -1.79 -22.19
C ALA A 606 0.71 -1.11 -23.54
N GLY A 607 0.95 -1.85 -24.63
CA GLY A 607 0.54 -1.48 -25.99
C GLY A 607 0.96 -0.09 -26.44
N ARG A 608 2.18 0.36 -26.13
CA ARG A 608 2.64 1.71 -26.53
C ARG A 608 2.92 1.82 -28.03
N ASP A 609 3.17 0.69 -28.67
CA ASP A 609 3.16 0.51 -30.14
C ASP A 609 1.77 0.71 -30.77
N GLY A 610 0.70 0.84 -29.98
CA GLY A 610 -0.68 0.97 -30.46
C GLY A 610 -1.36 -0.39 -30.70
N GLU A 611 -0.62 -1.49 -30.58
CA GLU A 611 -1.16 -2.84 -30.71
C GLU A 611 -1.99 -3.24 -29.48
N VAL A 612 -2.83 -4.25 -29.65
CA VAL A 612 -3.73 -4.74 -28.59
C VAL A 612 -2.92 -5.25 -27.40
N ALA A 613 -3.28 -4.78 -26.20
CA ALA A 613 -2.72 -5.26 -24.95
C ALA A 613 -3.81 -5.52 -23.90
N ARG A 614 -3.62 -6.54 -23.07
CA ARG A 614 -4.60 -6.99 -22.08
C ARG A 614 -4.20 -6.54 -20.68
N CYS A 615 -5.08 -5.80 -20.02
CA CYS A 615 -4.87 -5.31 -18.67
C CYS A 615 -5.87 -6.01 -17.74
N VAL A 616 -5.37 -6.86 -16.84
CA VAL A 616 -6.20 -7.76 -16.02
C VAL A 616 -6.02 -7.44 -14.54
N LEU A 617 -7.11 -7.10 -13.87
CA LEU A 617 -7.15 -6.87 -12.43
C LEU A 617 -7.79 -8.06 -11.71
N LEU A 618 -7.01 -8.78 -10.89
CA LEU A 618 -7.53 -9.85 -10.04
C LEU A 618 -8.07 -9.27 -8.72
N HIS A 619 -9.33 -9.55 -8.42
CA HIS A 619 -10.02 -9.02 -7.24
C HIS A 619 -10.69 -10.12 -6.41
N SER A 620 -10.35 -10.23 -5.13
CA SER A 620 -11.09 -11.02 -4.13
C SER A 620 -11.77 -10.15 -3.08
N THR A 621 -12.72 -10.73 -2.35
CA THR A 621 -13.43 -10.04 -1.27
C THR A 621 -12.51 -9.61 -0.11
N SER A 622 -11.38 -10.29 0.09
CA SER A 622 -10.38 -9.96 1.11
C SER A 622 -9.52 -8.74 0.76
N ASP A 623 -9.41 -8.36 -0.52
CA ASP A 623 -8.49 -7.31 -0.97
C ASP A 623 -8.84 -5.93 -0.40
N LYS A 624 -10.12 -5.62 -0.18
CA LYS A 624 -10.52 -4.35 0.43
C LYS A 624 -9.93 -4.21 1.83
N ALA A 625 -10.04 -5.26 2.66
CA ALA A 625 -9.55 -5.21 4.04
C ALA A 625 -8.03 -5.04 4.08
N LEU A 626 -7.31 -5.76 3.20
CA LEU A 626 -5.86 -5.62 3.05
C LEU A 626 -5.46 -4.21 2.61
N LEU A 627 -6.16 -3.63 1.63
CA LEU A 627 -5.86 -2.31 1.10
C LEU A 627 -6.18 -1.20 2.13
N THR A 628 -7.32 -1.30 2.83
CA THR A 628 -7.67 -0.37 3.91
C THR A 628 -6.66 -0.44 5.06
N ARG A 629 -6.18 -1.63 5.43
CA ARG A 629 -5.14 -1.74 6.46
C ARG A 629 -3.85 -1.04 6.03
N HIS A 630 -3.39 -1.25 4.80
CA HIS A 630 -2.19 -0.58 4.31
C HIS A 630 -2.34 0.94 4.22
N ALA A 631 -3.51 1.42 3.78
CA ALA A 631 -3.83 2.84 3.83
C ALA A 631 -3.65 3.38 5.26
N ASN A 632 -4.17 2.69 6.27
CA ASN A 632 -4.02 3.09 7.68
C ASN A 632 -2.59 3.02 8.20
N GLU A 633 -1.81 2.00 7.81
CA GLU A 633 -0.39 1.86 8.18
C GLU A 633 0.47 3.00 7.58
N SER A 634 0.08 3.54 6.42
CA SER A 634 0.78 4.64 5.75
C SER A 634 0.42 6.04 6.27
N VAL A 635 -0.60 6.15 7.14
CA VAL A 635 -1.03 7.42 7.73
C VAL A 635 -0.07 7.84 8.84
N LEU A 636 0.40 9.08 8.79
CA LEU A 636 1.16 9.70 9.88
C LEU A 636 0.25 9.92 11.09
N SER A 637 0.68 9.49 12.27
CA SER A 637 -0.06 9.77 13.50
C SER A 637 0.27 11.15 14.06
N ILE A 638 -0.69 11.78 14.73
CA ILE A 638 -0.47 13.03 15.47
C ILE A 638 0.65 12.85 16.49
N ASP A 639 0.70 11.70 17.16
CA ASP A 639 1.72 11.41 18.17
C ASP A 639 3.12 11.34 17.57
N PHE A 640 3.27 10.78 16.36
CA PHE A 640 4.54 10.81 15.65
C PHE A 640 4.96 12.23 15.25
N LEU A 641 4.02 13.07 14.78
CA LEU A 641 4.31 14.48 14.50
C LEU A 641 4.72 15.24 15.77
N ARG A 642 4.07 14.98 16.90
CA ARG A 642 4.41 15.57 18.21
C ARG A 642 5.79 15.11 18.68
N GLU A 643 6.11 13.82 18.55
CA GLU A 643 7.42 13.27 18.88
C GLU A 643 8.51 13.91 18.03
N LEU A 644 8.29 14.00 16.71
CA LEU A 644 9.20 14.68 15.79
C LEU A 644 9.41 16.14 16.16
N TYR A 645 8.33 16.88 16.43
CA TYR A 645 8.43 18.29 16.82
C TYR A 645 9.23 18.48 18.12
N ARG A 646 8.98 17.65 19.14
CA ARG A 646 9.76 17.65 20.40
C ARG A 646 11.22 17.28 20.19
N ALA A 647 11.49 16.32 19.31
CA ALA A 647 12.85 15.97 18.93
C ALA A 647 13.56 17.17 18.28
N LEU A 648 12.90 17.87 17.35
CA LEU A 648 13.46 19.09 16.72
C LEU A 648 13.73 20.20 17.73
N GLN A 649 12.85 20.44 18.69
CA GLN A 649 13.08 21.43 19.78
C GLN A 649 14.31 21.11 20.62
N THR A 650 14.62 19.82 20.80
CA THR A 650 15.76 19.37 21.59
C THR A 650 17.06 19.39 20.78
N LEU A 651 16.98 19.05 19.49
CA LEU A 651 18.13 18.91 18.61
C LEU A 651 18.61 20.24 18.05
N LEU A 652 17.72 21.20 17.81
CA LEU A 652 18.08 22.48 17.22
C LEU A 652 18.89 23.35 18.20
N PRO A 653 19.93 24.04 17.71
CA PRO A 653 20.69 24.97 18.53
C PRO A 653 19.83 26.17 18.97
N LYS A 654 20.25 26.84 20.05
CA LYS A 654 19.55 28.03 20.58
C LYS A 654 19.46 29.19 19.59
N GLN A 655 20.40 29.28 18.65
CA GLN A 655 20.36 30.22 17.53
C GLN A 655 19.71 29.51 16.32
N VAL A 656 18.54 29.99 15.91
CA VAL A 656 17.82 29.51 14.72
C VAL A 656 17.92 30.55 13.59
N PRO A 657 18.01 30.12 12.32
CA PRO A 657 17.94 28.74 11.84
C PRO A 657 19.19 27.90 12.16
N GLY A 658 19.01 26.60 12.40
CA GLY A 658 20.09 25.65 12.72
C GLY A 658 20.17 24.50 11.73
N ALA A 659 21.39 24.03 11.42
CA ALA A 659 21.58 22.89 10.52
C ALA A 659 21.55 21.56 11.26
N LEU A 660 20.80 20.59 10.74
CA LEU A 660 20.65 19.26 11.32
C LEU A 660 20.79 18.15 10.28
N PRO A 661 21.65 17.16 10.53
CA PRO A 661 21.67 15.90 9.79
C PRO A 661 20.32 15.18 9.86
N LEU A 662 19.82 14.69 8.72
CA LEU A 662 18.57 13.92 8.70
C LEU A 662 18.70 12.62 9.50
N GLU A 663 19.87 11.97 9.42
CA GLU A 663 20.18 10.76 10.20
C GLU A 663 20.03 10.98 11.72
N LYS A 664 20.30 12.20 12.20
CA LYS A 664 20.16 12.56 13.63
C LYS A 664 18.70 12.68 14.03
N ILE A 665 17.86 13.23 13.15
CA ILE A 665 16.41 13.32 13.33
C ILE A 665 15.80 11.91 13.37
N GLN A 666 16.15 11.04 12.41
CA GLN A 666 15.67 9.65 12.34
C GLN A 666 15.97 8.87 13.62
N ARG A 667 17.20 8.98 14.14
CA ARG A 667 17.60 8.32 15.40
C ARG A 667 16.80 8.85 16.60
N ALA A 668 16.48 10.14 16.64
CA ALA A 668 15.75 10.75 17.74
C ALA A 668 14.29 10.28 17.82
N VAL A 669 13.63 10.09 16.67
CA VAL A 669 12.24 9.58 16.59
C VAL A 669 12.14 8.07 16.39
N ARG A 670 13.27 7.35 16.45
CA ARG A 670 13.36 5.89 16.26
C ARG A 670 12.68 5.38 14.98
N CYS A 671 12.68 6.18 13.92
CA CYS A 671 12.07 5.84 12.63
C CYS A 671 13.16 5.41 11.65
N GLY A 672 13.08 4.17 11.17
CA GLY A 672 13.98 3.63 10.15
C GLY A 672 13.64 4.06 8.71
N ASP A 673 12.46 4.67 8.52
CA ASP A 673 11.99 5.12 7.20
C ASP A 673 12.28 6.62 7.02
N GLU A 674 13.28 6.91 6.18
CA GLU A 674 13.64 8.28 5.81
C GLU A 674 12.48 9.04 5.14
N THR A 675 11.71 8.34 4.29
CA THR A 675 10.59 8.93 3.56
C THR A 675 9.51 9.38 4.54
N GLN A 676 9.17 8.54 5.53
CA GLN A 676 8.19 8.89 6.56
C GLN A 676 8.59 10.16 7.32
N VAL A 677 9.87 10.30 7.68
CA VAL A 677 10.39 11.50 8.38
C VAL A 677 10.31 12.73 7.47
N ARG A 678 10.67 12.62 6.18
CA ARG A 678 10.58 13.74 5.22
C ARG A 678 9.13 14.18 4.98
N VAL A 679 8.18 13.25 4.90
CA VAL A 679 6.75 13.56 4.80
C VAL A 679 6.30 14.28 6.07
N ALA A 680 6.65 13.78 7.25
CA ALA A 680 6.31 14.41 8.52
C ALA A 680 6.87 15.83 8.66
N LEU A 681 8.13 16.08 8.27
CA LEU A 681 8.71 17.42 8.21
C LEU A 681 7.94 18.35 7.28
N SER A 682 7.44 17.82 6.16
CA SER A 682 6.67 18.62 5.19
C SER A 682 5.27 18.96 5.71
N VAL A 683 4.62 18.05 6.43
CA VAL A 683 3.35 18.33 7.11
C VAL A 683 3.54 19.43 8.16
N LEU A 684 4.59 19.34 8.98
CA LEU A 684 4.92 20.38 9.97
C LEU A 684 5.19 21.74 9.31
N GLU A 685 5.83 21.76 8.14
CA GLU A 685 6.07 22.97 7.37
C GLU A 685 4.78 23.57 6.78
N GLN A 686 3.91 22.74 6.21
CA GLN A 686 2.64 23.21 5.65
C GLN A 686 1.72 23.86 6.69
N VAL A 687 1.76 23.38 7.93
CA VAL A 687 1.00 23.96 9.05
C VAL A 687 1.68 25.23 9.59
N GLY A 688 2.94 25.48 9.21
CA GLY A 688 3.68 26.66 9.62
C GLY A 688 4.34 26.55 11.00
N VAL A 689 4.49 25.34 11.56
CA VAL A 689 5.23 25.10 12.82
C VAL A 689 6.71 24.79 12.60
N LEU A 690 7.10 24.54 11.35
CA LEU A 690 8.47 24.34 10.92
C LEU A 690 8.71 25.22 9.70
N HIS A 691 9.92 25.76 9.57
CA HIS A 691 10.38 26.42 8.36
C HIS A 691 11.68 25.75 7.89
N ARG A 692 11.75 25.34 6.63
CA ARG A 692 12.96 24.75 6.04
C ARG A 692 13.58 25.73 5.04
N TYR A 693 14.86 26.03 5.21
CA TYR A 693 15.65 26.84 4.28
C TYR A 693 16.39 25.94 3.26
N HIS A 694 17.21 26.53 2.40
CA HIS A 694 18.15 25.78 1.57
C HIS A 694 19.08 24.89 2.40
N ASP A 695 19.29 23.65 1.94
CA ASP A 695 20.18 22.70 2.61
C ASP A 695 21.59 23.29 2.61
N VAL A 696 22.28 23.28 3.74
CA VAL A 696 23.61 23.89 3.88
C VAL A 696 24.70 22.82 3.91
N PRO A 697 25.94 23.13 3.49
CA PRO A 697 27.07 22.24 3.66
C PRO A 697 27.25 21.79 5.12
N ARG A 698 27.64 20.54 5.33
CA ARG A 698 28.04 20.09 6.68
C ARG A 698 29.46 20.56 6.99
N VAL A 699 30.38 20.27 6.07
CA VAL A 699 31.79 20.66 6.16
C VAL A 699 32.18 21.42 4.90
N VAL A 700 33.02 22.44 5.09
CA VAL A 700 33.56 23.27 4.01
C VAL A 700 35.07 23.29 4.10
N THR A 701 35.72 23.08 2.96
CA THR A 701 37.15 23.25 2.76
C THR A 701 37.37 24.56 2.02
N LEU A 702 38.09 25.50 2.65
CA LEU A 702 38.41 26.82 2.10
C LEU A 702 39.91 26.91 1.81
N GLU A 703 40.27 27.45 0.64
CA GLU A 703 41.65 27.77 0.26
C GLU A 703 41.69 29.21 -0.24
N ARG A 704 42.48 30.09 0.39
CA ARG A 704 42.60 31.48 -0.05
C ARG A 704 43.62 31.57 -1.19
N ASN A 705 43.19 32.09 -2.35
CA ASN A 705 44.00 32.12 -3.56
C ASN A 705 44.96 33.31 -3.64
N SER A 706 44.58 34.47 -3.08
CA SER A 706 45.39 35.69 -3.21
C SER A 706 45.35 36.59 -1.97
N ALA A 707 46.37 37.45 -1.86
CA ALA A 707 46.41 38.52 -0.87
C ALA A 707 45.48 39.69 -1.23
N GLN A 708 45.17 39.89 -2.52
CA GLN A 708 44.19 40.87 -2.98
C GLN A 708 42.77 40.41 -2.67
N ALA A 709 42.06 41.22 -1.89
CA ALA A 709 40.74 40.94 -1.33
C ALA A 709 39.96 42.26 -1.24
N ASN A 710 38.63 42.20 -1.38
CA ASN A 710 37.79 43.31 -0.93
C ASN A 710 37.77 43.35 0.61
N ALA A 711 37.38 44.49 1.19
CA ALA A 711 37.38 44.68 2.65
C ALA A 711 36.55 43.61 3.39
N ALA A 712 35.41 43.21 2.82
CA ALA A 712 34.54 42.19 3.39
C ALA A 712 35.22 40.81 3.46
N PHE A 713 35.88 40.36 2.39
CA PHE A 713 36.60 39.08 2.40
C PHE A 713 37.83 39.13 3.32
N ALA A 714 38.53 40.27 3.39
CA ALA A 714 39.68 40.43 4.27
C ALA A 714 39.28 40.28 5.76
N ALA A 715 38.20 40.93 6.19
CA ALA A 715 37.66 40.80 7.53
C ALA A 715 37.23 39.35 7.83
N PHE A 716 36.47 38.73 6.92
CA PHE A 716 36.07 37.33 7.03
C PHE A 716 37.29 36.40 7.21
N ALA A 717 38.29 36.52 6.33
CA ALA A 717 39.48 35.68 6.36
C ALA A 717 40.29 35.85 7.65
N GLU A 718 40.30 37.03 8.25
CA GLU A 718 40.92 37.29 9.55
C GLU A 718 40.15 36.61 10.69
N GLU A 719 38.83 36.80 10.74
CA GLU A 719 37.95 36.23 11.77
C GLU A 719 38.03 34.70 11.81
N ILE A 720 38.00 34.04 10.64
CA ILE A 720 38.10 32.58 10.55
C ILE A 720 39.54 32.07 10.52
N ARG A 721 40.54 32.96 10.53
CA ARG A 721 41.98 32.66 10.44
C ARG A 721 42.30 31.79 9.21
N LEU A 722 42.03 32.29 8.01
CA LEU A 722 42.26 31.62 6.73
C LEU A 722 43.54 32.15 6.04
N PRO A 723 44.69 31.46 6.19
CA PRO A 723 45.95 31.85 5.56
C PRO A 723 45.95 31.66 4.03
N VAL A 724 46.74 32.48 3.33
CA VAL A 724 46.92 32.39 1.88
C VAL A 724 47.60 31.07 1.51
N GLY A 725 47.08 30.36 0.51
CA GLY A 725 47.66 29.14 -0.04
C GLY A 725 47.54 27.88 0.83
N GLN A 726 46.83 27.96 1.96
CA GLN A 726 46.56 26.79 2.81
C GLN A 726 45.08 26.41 2.76
N ARG A 727 44.82 25.11 2.82
CA ARG A 727 43.47 24.56 2.92
C ARG A 727 43.07 24.45 4.38
N VAL A 728 41.89 24.98 4.70
CA VAL A 728 41.27 24.89 6.02
C VAL A 728 39.93 24.18 5.86
N GLU A 729 39.77 23.04 6.51
CA GLU A 729 38.52 22.29 6.57
C GLU A 729 37.85 22.51 7.93
N ARG A 730 36.60 22.97 7.95
CA ARG A 730 35.82 23.22 9.17
C ARG A 730 34.33 22.99 8.97
N SER A 731 33.60 22.85 10.08
CA SER A 731 32.14 22.81 10.05
C SER A 731 31.57 24.13 9.53
N PHE A 732 30.54 24.07 8.68
CA PHE A 732 29.89 25.26 8.15
C PHE A 732 29.28 26.13 9.26
N GLN A 733 28.75 25.50 10.32
CA GLN A 733 28.20 26.19 11.48
C GLN A 733 29.28 26.93 12.29
N GLU A 734 30.47 26.35 12.41
CA GLU A 734 31.60 27.00 13.09
C GLU A 734 32.08 28.22 12.31
N ILE A 735 32.12 28.13 10.97
CA ILE A 735 32.48 29.25 10.10
C ILE A 735 31.44 30.38 10.26
N ALA A 736 30.15 30.06 10.20
CA ALA A 736 29.07 31.02 10.39
C ALA A 736 29.15 31.73 11.75
N CYS A 737 29.38 30.96 12.82
CA CYS A 737 29.52 31.51 14.18
C CYS A 737 30.77 32.39 14.32
N ALA A 738 31.92 31.96 13.79
CA ALA A 738 33.17 32.71 13.88
C ALA A 738 33.13 34.01 13.08
N SER A 739 32.46 34.00 11.91
CA SER A 739 32.31 35.16 11.02
C SER A 739 31.08 36.02 11.28
N GLN A 740 30.32 35.72 12.35
CA GLN A 740 29.05 36.39 12.70
C GLN A 740 28.06 36.49 11.52
N THR A 741 28.10 35.54 10.60
CA THR A 741 27.32 35.53 9.37
C THR A 741 26.18 34.53 9.49
N SER A 742 24.98 34.88 9.03
CA SER A 742 23.84 33.96 9.06
C SER A 742 24.10 32.72 8.18
N LEU A 743 23.69 31.54 8.68
CA LEU A 743 23.72 30.28 7.93
C LEU A 743 22.94 30.35 6.61
N THR A 744 21.96 31.26 6.51
CA THR A 744 21.15 31.44 5.29
C THR A 744 21.89 32.15 4.16
N ILE A 745 22.91 32.96 4.46
CA ILE A 745 23.61 33.80 3.47
C ILE A 745 25.09 33.43 3.28
N LEU A 746 25.69 32.71 4.23
CA LEU A 746 27.12 32.41 4.20
C LEU A 746 27.54 31.65 2.93
N GLU A 747 26.76 30.66 2.49
CA GLU A 747 27.11 29.88 1.29
C GLU A 747 27.10 30.75 0.02
N GLU A 748 26.16 31.68 -0.08
CA GLU A 748 26.11 32.65 -1.17
C GLU A 748 27.34 33.55 -1.18
N GLN A 749 27.75 34.08 -0.01
CA GLN A 749 28.96 34.91 0.10
C GLN A 749 30.23 34.16 -0.29
N LEU A 750 30.40 32.92 0.20
CA LEU A 750 31.53 32.06 -0.18
C LEU A 750 31.56 31.81 -1.69
N HIS A 751 30.41 31.61 -2.30
CA HIS A 751 30.29 31.43 -3.74
C HIS A 751 30.69 32.69 -4.51
N CYS A 752 30.21 33.87 -4.09
CA CYS A 752 30.57 35.15 -4.68
C CYS A 752 32.09 35.42 -4.61
N TRP A 753 32.73 35.15 -3.48
CA TRP A 753 34.19 35.29 -3.35
C TRP A 753 34.96 34.28 -4.19
N GLN A 754 34.45 33.07 -4.38
CA GLN A 754 35.04 32.13 -5.32
C GLN A 754 34.94 32.61 -6.77
N GLN A 755 33.80 33.18 -7.17
CA GLN A 755 33.66 33.75 -8.52
C GLN A 755 34.58 34.95 -8.75
N ALA A 756 34.82 35.76 -7.72
CA ALA A 756 35.79 36.85 -7.75
C ALA A 756 37.26 36.39 -7.71
N GLY A 757 37.50 35.08 -7.55
CA GLY A 757 38.84 34.50 -7.51
C GLY A 757 39.57 34.62 -6.17
N TYR A 758 38.90 35.09 -5.11
CA TYR A 758 39.53 35.31 -3.80
C TYR A 758 39.82 34.02 -3.03
N LEU A 759 38.97 33.02 -3.20
CA LEU A 759 39.08 31.73 -2.53
C LEU A 759 38.62 30.59 -3.43
N ARG A 760 38.98 29.37 -3.07
CA ARG A 760 38.35 28.14 -3.54
C ARG A 760 37.59 27.52 -2.38
N TYR A 761 36.32 27.22 -2.58
CA TYR A 761 35.50 26.50 -1.59
C TYR A 761 35.06 25.16 -2.15
N GLN A 762 35.13 24.14 -1.31
CA GLN A 762 34.62 22.80 -1.58
C GLN A 762 33.76 22.37 -0.39
N THR A 763 32.74 21.56 -0.64
CA THR A 763 31.78 21.16 0.38
C THR A 763 31.64 19.65 0.39
N THR A 764 31.37 19.10 1.58
CA THR A 764 31.06 17.67 1.75
C THR A 764 29.80 17.51 2.59
N MET A 765 28.90 16.65 2.10
CA MET A 765 27.56 16.41 2.66
C MET A 765 26.70 17.68 2.76
N ARG A 766 25.38 17.52 2.95
CA ARG A 766 24.49 18.64 3.25
C ARG A 766 23.53 18.28 4.37
N ASP A 767 23.25 19.27 5.21
CA ASP A 767 22.33 19.17 6.34
C ASP A 767 21.08 20.04 6.10
N LEU A 768 19.98 19.65 6.73
CA LEU A 768 18.73 20.40 6.67
C LEU A 768 18.87 21.68 7.50
N LEU A 769 18.63 22.85 6.92
CA LEU A 769 18.60 24.12 7.66
C LEU A 769 17.15 24.41 8.10
N LEU A 770 16.90 24.36 9.41
CA LEU A 770 15.55 24.38 9.98
C LEU A 770 15.39 25.53 10.98
N ALA A 771 14.18 26.09 11.05
CA ALA A 771 13.75 26.98 12.13
C ALA A 771 12.36 26.56 12.64
N LEU A 772 12.13 26.77 13.94
CA LEU A 772 10.82 26.57 14.57
C LEU A 772 10.21 27.95 14.85
N PRO A 773 9.34 28.47 13.98
CA PRO A 773 8.65 29.75 14.20
C PRO A 773 7.70 29.67 15.41
N THR A 774 7.20 30.82 15.87
CA THR A 774 6.20 30.86 16.93
C THR A 774 4.92 30.17 16.49
N ILE A 775 4.47 29.19 17.28
CA ILE A 775 3.30 28.36 17.00
C ILE A 775 2.03 29.24 16.90
N PRO A 776 1.35 29.30 15.75
CA PRO A 776 0.06 29.99 15.64
C PRO A 776 -1.00 29.39 16.58
N ALA A 777 -1.91 30.19 17.12
CA ALA A 777 -2.94 29.74 18.07
C ALA A 777 -3.87 28.63 17.51
N GLU A 778 -4.01 28.54 16.19
CA GLU A 778 -4.90 27.57 15.50
C GLU A 778 -4.19 26.28 15.05
N THR A 779 -2.90 26.12 15.37
CA THR A 779 -2.05 25.03 14.89
C THR A 779 -2.65 23.64 15.11
N THR A 780 -3.10 23.34 16.33
CA THR A 780 -3.59 21.99 16.67
C THR A 780 -4.78 21.58 15.80
N LYS A 781 -5.75 22.49 15.61
CA LYS A 781 -6.92 22.26 14.74
C LYS A 781 -6.52 22.08 13.28
N HIS A 782 -5.49 22.80 12.84
CA HIS A 782 -4.99 22.70 11.46
C HIS A 782 -4.27 21.37 11.21
N ILE A 783 -3.45 20.88 12.16
CA ILE A 783 -2.79 19.57 12.08
C ILE A 783 -3.84 18.46 12.03
N GLU A 784 -4.79 18.47 12.96
CA GLU A 784 -5.89 17.50 13.02
C GLU A 784 -6.67 17.49 11.71
N SER A 785 -7.05 18.67 11.20
CA SER A 785 -7.78 18.78 9.93
C SER A 785 -6.98 18.24 8.73
N LEU A 786 -5.67 18.51 8.64
CA LEU A 786 -4.85 18.00 7.53
C LEU A 786 -4.65 16.49 7.59
N LEU A 787 -4.45 15.92 8.79
CA LEU A 787 -4.30 14.48 8.95
C LEU A 787 -5.62 13.74 8.71
N ASP A 788 -6.74 14.31 9.16
CA ASP A 788 -8.08 13.78 8.85
C ASP A 788 -8.35 13.82 7.35
N GLN A 789 -7.97 14.91 6.68
CA GLN A 789 -8.06 15.01 5.22
C GLN A 789 -7.18 13.95 4.55
N TYR A 790 -5.91 13.82 4.92
CA TYR A 790 -5.00 12.81 4.36
C TYR A 790 -5.57 11.39 4.51
N THR A 791 -6.04 11.05 5.71
CA THR A 791 -6.65 9.75 6.02
C THR A 791 -7.91 9.52 5.18
N THR A 792 -8.79 10.53 5.11
CA THR A 792 -10.02 10.48 4.30
C THR A 792 -9.71 10.24 2.82
N ILE A 793 -8.69 10.90 2.27
CA ILE A 793 -8.27 10.71 0.87
C ILE A 793 -7.79 9.27 0.64
N GLN A 794 -6.93 8.74 1.51
CA GLN A 794 -6.43 7.37 1.37
C GLN A 794 -7.58 6.35 1.41
N HIS A 795 -8.52 6.49 2.35
CA HIS A 795 -9.73 5.66 2.38
C HIS A 795 -10.58 5.81 1.13
N GLN A 796 -10.67 7.02 0.60
CA GLN A 796 -11.43 7.29 -0.61
C GLN A 796 -10.81 6.63 -1.84
N HIS A 797 -9.47 6.68 -2.00
CA HIS A 797 -8.77 5.97 -3.07
C HIS A 797 -9.07 4.45 -3.04
N VAL A 798 -9.02 3.86 -1.83
CA VAL A 798 -9.40 2.45 -1.63
C VAL A 798 -10.86 2.19 -2.00
N ALA A 799 -11.77 3.07 -1.61
CA ALA A 799 -13.18 2.95 -1.97
C ALA A 799 -13.38 3.03 -3.49
N ASP A 800 -12.67 3.93 -4.17
CA ASP A 800 -12.80 4.20 -5.60
C ASP A 800 -12.29 3.02 -6.45
N ILE A 801 -11.14 2.43 -6.14
CA ILE A 801 -10.60 1.25 -6.86
C ILE A 801 -11.47 0.00 -6.63
N VAL A 802 -12.02 -0.17 -5.42
CA VAL A 802 -12.97 -1.26 -5.12
C VAL A 802 -14.28 -1.06 -5.87
N ALA A 803 -14.79 0.17 -5.92
CA ALA A 803 -15.99 0.51 -6.68
C ALA A 803 -15.78 0.28 -8.18
N TYR A 804 -14.62 0.69 -8.72
CA TYR A 804 -14.21 0.39 -10.10
C TYR A 804 -14.24 -1.11 -10.36
N ALA A 805 -13.59 -1.93 -9.51
CA ALA A 805 -13.52 -3.38 -9.69
C ALA A 805 -14.91 -4.04 -9.69
N ARG A 806 -15.84 -3.55 -8.86
CA ARG A 806 -17.21 -4.09 -8.73
C ARG A 806 -18.20 -3.53 -9.74
N SER A 807 -17.86 -2.45 -10.45
CA SER A 807 -18.80 -1.77 -11.34
C SER A 807 -19.13 -2.62 -12.57
N GLY A 808 -20.41 -2.62 -12.96
CA GLY A 808 -20.86 -3.09 -14.27
C GLY A 808 -20.81 -1.99 -15.35
N TYR A 809 -20.37 -0.78 -15.02
CA TYR A 809 -20.21 0.31 -15.98
C TYR A 809 -19.03 0.02 -16.91
N CYS A 810 -19.04 0.62 -18.11
CA CYS A 810 -17.89 0.58 -19.00
C CYS A 810 -16.60 0.95 -18.25
N ARG A 811 -15.58 0.08 -18.24
CA ARG A 811 -14.34 0.32 -17.48
C ARG A 811 -13.62 1.59 -17.92
N HIS A 812 -13.49 1.79 -19.23
CA HIS A 812 -12.93 3.02 -19.81
C HIS A 812 -13.78 4.25 -19.50
N GLY A 813 -15.10 4.09 -19.49
CA GLY A 813 -16.02 5.14 -19.09
C GLY A 813 -15.85 5.55 -17.63
N TYR A 814 -15.67 4.57 -16.74
CA TYR A 814 -15.46 4.80 -15.32
C TYR A 814 -14.17 5.60 -15.10
N LEU A 815 -13.07 5.16 -15.73
CA LEU A 815 -11.78 5.86 -15.67
C LEU A 815 -11.89 7.28 -16.24
N ALA A 816 -12.62 7.47 -17.34
CA ALA A 816 -12.82 8.80 -17.92
C ALA A 816 -13.59 9.74 -16.99
N ASN A 817 -14.67 9.26 -16.38
CA ASN A 817 -15.43 10.04 -15.42
C ASN A 817 -14.60 10.41 -14.18
N TYR A 818 -13.69 9.52 -13.76
CA TYR A 818 -12.83 9.72 -12.59
C TYR A 818 -11.67 10.69 -12.88
N LEU A 819 -10.91 10.46 -13.96
CA LEU A 819 -9.70 11.24 -14.29
C LEU A 819 -10.02 12.55 -15.05
N GLY A 820 -11.29 12.79 -15.37
CA GLY A 820 -11.76 13.98 -16.08
C GLY A 820 -11.48 13.94 -17.59
N GLY A 821 -11.67 12.77 -18.21
CA GLY A 821 -11.67 12.57 -19.66
C GLY A 821 -13.08 12.69 -20.27
N GLN A 822 -13.22 12.37 -21.56
CA GLN A 822 -14.52 12.44 -22.24
C GLN A 822 -15.49 11.35 -21.74
N GLU A 823 -16.75 11.72 -21.48
CA GLU A 823 -17.78 10.77 -21.01
C GLU A 823 -17.99 9.65 -22.03
N ARG A 824 -17.92 8.40 -21.57
CA ARG A 824 -18.10 7.20 -22.42
C ARG A 824 -18.97 6.17 -21.73
N ARG A 825 -20.11 5.82 -22.36
CA ARG A 825 -21.04 4.81 -21.83
C ARG A 825 -20.69 3.37 -22.24
N ALA A 826 -20.02 3.19 -23.38
CA ALA A 826 -19.51 1.91 -23.86
C ALA A 826 -18.23 2.15 -24.68
N CYS A 827 -17.31 1.18 -24.68
CA CYS A 827 -16.01 1.33 -25.35
C CYS A 827 -15.58 0.15 -26.23
N GLN A 828 -16.31 -0.98 -26.18
CA GLN A 828 -15.98 -2.25 -26.86
C GLN A 828 -14.60 -2.87 -26.49
N SER A 829 -13.83 -2.20 -25.64
CA SER A 829 -12.46 -2.56 -25.25
C SER A 829 -12.38 -2.89 -23.74
N CYS A 830 -13.49 -3.31 -23.13
CA CYS A 830 -13.46 -3.86 -21.78
C CYS A 830 -14.43 -5.03 -21.61
N ASP A 831 -14.19 -5.82 -20.57
CA ASP A 831 -15.02 -6.94 -20.11
C ASP A 831 -16.53 -6.61 -20.06
N ASN A 832 -16.88 -5.42 -19.55
CA ASN A 832 -18.29 -4.99 -19.44
C ASN A 832 -18.94 -4.57 -20.77
N CYS A 833 -18.19 -4.43 -21.87
CA CYS A 833 -18.69 -3.89 -23.14
C CYS A 833 -18.47 -4.80 -24.37
N GLY A 834 -17.95 -6.02 -24.18
CA GLY A 834 -17.90 -7.05 -25.23
C GLY A 834 -16.54 -7.29 -25.88
N THR A 835 -15.45 -7.34 -25.10
CA THR A 835 -14.14 -7.82 -25.61
C THR A 835 -14.07 -9.33 -25.80
N ASP A 836 -13.12 -9.79 -26.63
CA ASP A 836 -12.68 -11.19 -26.73
C ASP A 836 -12.51 -11.84 -25.34
N SER A 837 -12.82 -13.12 -25.24
CA SER A 837 -12.59 -13.88 -24.01
C SER A 837 -11.09 -13.96 -23.70
N LEU A 838 -10.75 -13.72 -22.43
CA LEU A 838 -9.42 -14.10 -21.92
C LEU A 838 -9.22 -15.61 -22.09
N PRO A 839 -7.96 -16.09 -22.14
CA PRO A 839 -7.69 -17.52 -22.13
C PRO A 839 -8.41 -18.18 -20.95
N THR A 840 -9.32 -19.10 -21.25
CA THR A 840 -10.08 -19.89 -20.26
C THR A 840 -9.58 -21.31 -20.14
N ASP A 841 -8.75 -21.78 -21.09
CA ASP A 841 -8.08 -23.07 -21.00
C ASP A 841 -7.24 -23.01 -19.73
N GLU A 842 -7.66 -23.72 -18.68
CA GLU A 842 -6.87 -23.84 -17.46
C GLU A 842 -5.46 -24.20 -17.91
N ALA A 843 -4.44 -23.45 -17.45
CA ALA A 843 -3.09 -23.99 -17.50
C ALA A 843 -3.20 -25.46 -17.07
N THR A 844 -2.56 -26.40 -17.77
CA THR A 844 -2.63 -27.84 -17.49
C THR A 844 -2.16 -28.10 -16.06
N LEU A 845 -3.06 -27.85 -15.14
CA LEU A 845 -2.89 -27.90 -13.71
C LEU A 845 -3.40 -29.27 -13.34
N PRO A 846 -2.69 -29.98 -12.46
CA PRO A 846 -3.12 -31.28 -12.01
C PRO A 846 -4.51 -31.12 -11.41
N ASP A 847 -5.43 -32.01 -11.80
CA ASP A 847 -6.72 -32.14 -11.14
C ASP A 847 -6.53 -32.56 -9.68
N GLU A 848 -7.61 -32.71 -8.94
CA GLU A 848 -7.50 -33.00 -7.51
C GLU A 848 -6.80 -34.34 -7.24
N ASP A 849 -7.05 -35.35 -8.07
CA ASP A 849 -6.46 -36.69 -7.91
C ASP A 849 -4.96 -36.69 -8.23
N ALA A 850 -4.54 -36.03 -9.31
CA ALA A 850 -3.13 -35.83 -9.62
C ALA A 850 -2.40 -35.05 -8.51
N GLN A 851 -3.05 -34.09 -7.85
CA GLN A 851 -2.45 -33.38 -6.72
C GLN A 851 -2.22 -34.29 -5.51
N LEU A 852 -3.18 -35.18 -5.21
CA LEU A 852 -3.03 -36.19 -4.16
C LEU A 852 -1.86 -37.12 -4.48
N GLN A 853 -1.76 -37.57 -5.74
CA GLN A 853 -0.64 -38.38 -6.21
C GLN A 853 0.71 -37.68 -6.05
N PHE A 854 0.81 -36.38 -6.32
CA PHE A 854 2.05 -35.62 -6.13
C PHE A 854 2.50 -35.62 -4.66
N ILE A 855 1.56 -35.50 -3.72
CA ILE A 855 1.86 -35.59 -2.28
C ILE A 855 2.42 -36.97 -1.94
N MET A 856 1.79 -38.04 -2.41
CA MET A 856 2.25 -39.40 -2.14
C MET A 856 3.60 -39.67 -2.81
N LYS A 857 3.79 -39.26 -4.07
CA LYS A 857 5.07 -39.41 -4.79
C LYS A 857 6.22 -38.69 -4.07
N ALA A 858 5.98 -37.49 -3.53
CA ALA A 858 6.98 -36.77 -2.74
C ALA A 858 7.45 -37.56 -1.51
N LEU A 859 6.55 -38.34 -0.91
CA LEU A 859 6.81 -39.18 0.27
C LEU A 859 7.37 -40.57 -0.08
N THR A 860 7.27 -41.02 -1.33
CA THR A 860 7.91 -42.27 -1.78
C THR A 860 9.42 -42.13 -1.96
N GLU A 861 9.91 -40.93 -2.26
CA GLU A 861 11.34 -40.67 -2.45
C GLU A 861 12.06 -40.49 -1.11
N HIS A 862 11.46 -39.75 -0.18
CA HIS A 862 12.04 -39.39 1.11
C HIS A 862 10.93 -39.18 2.16
N SER A 863 11.19 -39.52 3.43
CA SER A 863 10.26 -39.19 4.52
C SER A 863 10.36 -37.71 4.88
N TRP A 864 9.20 -37.03 4.92
CA TRP A 864 9.12 -35.61 5.25
C TRP A 864 8.20 -35.37 6.44
N GLY A 865 8.61 -34.48 7.34
CA GLY A 865 7.68 -33.89 8.31
C GLY A 865 6.67 -32.98 7.61
N ARG A 866 5.46 -32.87 8.14
CA ARG A 866 4.34 -32.13 7.51
C ARG A 866 4.71 -30.74 7.00
N ARG A 867 5.35 -29.92 7.84
CA ARG A 867 5.78 -28.56 7.46
C ARG A 867 6.76 -28.57 6.29
N ASN A 868 7.74 -29.45 6.31
CA ASN A 868 8.75 -29.57 5.24
C ASN A 868 8.14 -30.14 3.96
N LEU A 869 7.18 -31.06 4.04
CA LEU A 869 6.45 -31.58 2.89
C LEU A 869 5.64 -30.47 2.20
N ILE A 870 4.93 -29.65 2.97
CA ILE A 870 4.17 -28.52 2.42
C ILE A 870 5.13 -27.51 1.76
N ALA A 871 6.24 -27.18 2.44
CA ALA A 871 7.28 -26.32 1.88
C ALA A 871 7.88 -26.92 0.59
N LEU A 872 8.13 -28.23 0.55
CA LEU A 872 8.66 -28.93 -0.62
C LEU A 872 7.69 -28.82 -1.80
N LEU A 873 6.42 -29.19 -1.60
CA LEU A 873 5.40 -29.20 -2.64
C LEU A 873 5.07 -27.79 -3.15
N ARG A 874 5.20 -26.76 -2.30
CA ARG A 874 5.08 -25.35 -2.72
C ARG A 874 6.38 -24.79 -3.31
N GLY A 875 7.49 -25.51 -3.14
CA GLY A 875 8.82 -25.12 -3.56
C GLY A 875 9.32 -23.90 -2.81
N ASP A 876 9.33 -23.96 -1.49
CA ASP A 876 9.93 -22.91 -0.67
C ASP A 876 11.47 -23.01 -0.74
N ASN A 877 12.12 -21.91 -1.09
CA ASN A 877 13.58 -21.84 -1.24
C ASN A 877 14.32 -21.85 0.12
N ALA A 878 13.59 -21.75 1.24
CA ALA A 878 14.16 -21.87 2.59
C ALA A 878 14.55 -23.31 2.97
N LEU A 879 14.22 -24.31 2.15
CA LEU A 879 14.61 -25.70 2.38
C LEU A 879 16.08 -25.96 2.04
N ALA A 880 16.67 -26.99 2.66
CA ALA A 880 18.04 -27.40 2.36
C ALA A 880 18.19 -27.82 0.88
N GLU A 881 19.35 -27.55 0.26
CA GLU A 881 19.60 -27.81 -1.18
C GLU A 881 19.24 -29.22 -1.67
N ARG A 882 19.30 -30.23 -0.79
CA ARG A 882 18.86 -31.60 -1.12
C ARG A 882 17.38 -31.66 -1.52
N ALA A 883 16.53 -30.82 -0.94
CA ALA A 883 15.10 -30.77 -1.20
C ALA A 883 14.79 -30.14 -2.57
N HIS A 884 15.65 -29.25 -3.07
CA HIS A 884 15.49 -28.65 -4.40
C HIS A 884 15.66 -29.66 -5.54
N ARG A 885 16.27 -30.82 -5.26
CA ARG A 885 16.46 -31.92 -6.21
C ARG A 885 15.34 -32.98 -6.18
N ALA A 886 14.39 -32.88 -5.26
CA ALA A 886 13.27 -33.83 -5.19
C ALA A 886 12.32 -33.63 -6.37
N ALA A 887 11.76 -34.71 -6.92
CA ALA A 887 11.00 -34.64 -8.16
C ALA A 887 9.74 -33.77 -8.03
N MET A 888 9.14 -33.73 -6.84
CA MET A 888 7.89 -33.01 -6.55
C MET A 888 8.10 -31.60 -5.97
N PHE A 889 9.33 -31.07 -6.01
CA PHE A 889 9.60 -29.73 -5.51
C PHE A 889 8.81 -28.68 -6.33
N GLY A 890 7.91 -27.97 -5.66
CA GLY A 890 7.07 -26.93 -6.28
C GLY A 890 5.89 -27.42 -7.11
N ALA A 891 5.57 -28.72 -7.12
CA ALA A 891 4.48 -29.31 -7.90
C ALA A 891 3.09 -28.72 -7.57
N LEU A 892 2.91 -28.18 -6.36
CA LEU A 892 1.68 -27.55 -5.88
C LEU A 892 1.89 -26.06 -5.56
N ALA A 893 2.81 -25.37 -6.24
CA ALA A 893 3.09 -23.95 -6.00
C ALA A 893 1.85 -23.04 -6.18
N PHE A 894 0.88 -23.46 -7.01
CA PHE A 894 -0.40 -22.78 -7.21
C PHE A 894 -1.38 -22.90 -6.02
N ARG A 895 -1.11 -23.75 -5.03
CA ARG A 895 -1.93 -23.94 -3.82
C ARG A 895 -1.41 -23.13 -2.63
N SER A 896 -2.32 -22.66 -1.79
CA SER A 896 -1.98 -22.12 -0.47
C SER A 896 -1.51 -23.21 0.48
N GLU A 897 -0.75 -22.81 1.50
CA GLU A 897 -0.30 -23.70 2.59
C GLU A 897 -1.48 -24.48 3.17
N LYS A 898 -2.58 -23.76 3.44
CA LYS A 898 -3.81 -24.33 4.00
C LYS A 898 -4.45 -25.35 3.07
N ALA A 899 -4.42 -25.13 1.76
CA ALA A 899 -4.98 -26.07 0.80
C ALA A 899 -4.14 -27.35 0.70
N VAL A 900 -2.80 -27.24 0.65
CA VAL A 900 -1.91 -28.43 0.68
C VAL A 900 -2.07 -29.18 2.01
N SER A 901 -2.12 -28.45 3.12
CA SER A 901 -2.39 -28.99 4.45
C SER A 901 -3.71 -29.79 4.47
N SER A 902 -4.79 -29.25 3.89
CA SER A 902 -6.08 -29.94 3.81
C SER A 902 -6.11 -31.15 2.86
N LEU A 903 -5.26 -31.17 1.83
CA LEU A 903 -5.07 -32.36 0.99
C LEU A 903 -4.36 -33.47 1.78
N ILE A 904 -3.33 -33.12 2.56
CA ILE A 904 -2.64 -34.05 3.46
C ILE A 904 -3.60 -34.60 4.52
N ASP A 905 -4.43 -33.75 5.13
CA ASP A 905 -5.44 -34.18 6.12
C ASP A 905 -6.40 -35.21 5.54
N ARG A 906 -6.86 -34.99 4.31
CA ARG A 906 -7.71 -35.99 3.64
C ARG A 906 -7.01 -37.31 3.40
N LEU A 907 -5.74 -37.30 2.98
CA LEU A 907 -4.99 -38.53 2.81
C LEU A 907 -4.77 -39.27 4.14
N LEU A 908 -4.59 -38.55 5.25
CA LEU A 908 -4.55 -39.12 6.59
C LEU A 908 -5.90 -39.72 7.00
N GLU A 909 -7.00 -38.98 6.82
CA GLU A 909 -8.37 -39.43 7.12
C GLU A 909 -8.77 -40.67 6.28
N GLN A 910 -8.31 -40.75 5.04
CA GLN A 910 -8.53 -41.89 4.14
C GLN A 910 -7.60 -43.08 4.43
N GLY A 911 -6.65 -42.94 5.36
CA GLY A 911 -5.66 -43.96 5.68
C GLY A 911 -4.59 -44.17 4.60
N ALA A 912 -4.50 -43.29 3.60
CA ALA A 912 -3.48 -43.33 2.54
C ALA A 912 -2.10 -42.85 3.03
N LEU A 913 -2.07 -41.99 4.05
CA LEU A 913 -0.87 -41.59 4.78
C LEU A 913 -0.96 -42.00 6.25
N ALA A 914 0.20 -42.19 6.88
CA ALA A 914 0.31 -42.39 8.32
C ALA A 914 1.43 -41.52 8.90
N GLU A 915 1.29 -41.15 10.17
CA GLU A 915 2.32 -40.46 10.94
C GLU A 915 3.24 -41.48 11.63
N VAL A 916 4.54 -41.33 11.44
CA VAL A 916 5.57 -42.19 12.03
C VAL A 916 6.47 -41.33 12.93
N ILE A 917 6.60 -41.76 14.19
CA ILE A 917 7.49 -41.13 15.16
C ILE A 917 8.90 -41.68 14.94
N LEU A 918 9.83 -40.79 14.61
CA LEU A 918 11.23 -41.12 14.40
C LEU A 918 11.95 -41.30 15.75
N SER A 919 13.09 -42.00 15.74
CA SER A 919 13.88 -42.34 16.93
C SER A 919 14.36 -41.16 17.78
N HIS A 920 14.32 -39.94 17.24
CA HIS A 920 14.69 -38.68 17.90
C HIS A 920 13.46 -37.83 18.28
N GLY A 921 12.25 -38.39 18.24
CA GLY A 921 11.00 -37.74 18.64
C GLY A 921 10.32 -36.88 17.57
N GLY A 922 10.89 -36.76 16.37
CA GLY A 922 10.28 -36.05 15.25
C GLY A 922 9.16 -36.86 14.57
N VAL A 923 8.10 -36.19 14.10
CA VAL A 923 6.99 -36.83 13.36
C VAL A 923 7.22 -36.68 11.85
N ALA A 924 7.23 -37.80 11.13
CA ALA A 924 7.29 -37.86 9.68
C ALA A 924 6.00 -38.47 9.10
N LEU A 925 5.71 -38.16 7.85
CA LEU A 925 4.62 -38.77 7.09
C LEU A 925 5.18 -39.89 6.21
N GLU A 926 4.46 -40.99 6.10
CA GLU A 926 4.78 -42.10 5.21
C GLU A 926 3.53 -42.60 4.45
N VAL A 927 3.74 -43.14 3.25
CA VAL A 927 2.67 -43.70 2.41
C VAL A 927 2.34 -45.12 2.87
N THR A 928 1.08 -45.35 3.25
CA THR A 928 0.60 -46.67 3.70
C THR A 928 0.44 -47.64 2.53
N ALA A 929 0.19 -48.93 2.82
CA ALA A 929 -0.15 -49.91 1.78
C ALA A 929 -1.39 -49.48 0.97
N GLN A 930 -2.38 -48.88 1.62
CA GLN A 930 -3.59 -48.36 0.99
C GLN A 930 -3.29 -47.14 0.10
N GLY A 931 -2.38 -46.25 0.52
CA GLY A 931 -1.93 -45.13 -0.31
C GLY A 931 -1.14 -45.56 -1.56
N ARG A 932 -0.34 -46.64 -1.45
CA ARG A 932 0.35 -47.23 -2.61
C ARG A 932 -0.62 -47.86 -3.61
N GLN A 933 -1.70 -48.48 -3.12
CA GLN A 933 -2.76 -49.01 -3.99
C GLN A 933 -3.50 -47.88 -4.72
N PHE A 934 -3.80 -46.77 -4.04
CA PHE A 934 -4.39 -45.57 -4.67
C PHE A 934 -3.50 -45.00 -5.79
N CYS A 935 -2.17 -44.97 -5.59
CA CYS A 935 -1.22 -44.56 -6.63
C CYS A 935 -1.21 -45.52 -7.84
N ASN A 936 -1.42 -46.81 -7.63
CA ASN A 936 -1.42 -47.82 -8.70
C ASN A 936 -2.74 -47.85 -9.48
N GLU A 937 -3.88 -47.61 -8.83
CA GLU A 937 -5.21 -47.61 -9.46
C GLU A 937 -5.45 -46.38 -10.35
N HIS A 938 -4.72 -45.29 -10.12
CA HIS A 938 -4.82 -44.04 -10.87
C HIS A 938 -3.50 -43.68 -11.60
N GLY A 939 -2.55 -44.61 -11.66
CA GLY A 939 -1.17 -44.39 -12.11
C GLY A 939 -0.87 -44.78 -13.57
N GLU A 940 -1.86 -45.23 -14.34
CA GLU A 940 -1.73 -45.45 -15.79
C GLU A 940 -2.61 -44.46 -16.58
N GLN A 941 -2.20 -43.19 -16.64
CA GLN A 941 -2.49 -42.28 -17.76
C GLN A 941 -1.30 -41.36 -18.03
#